data_AF-A0A349TNS9-F1
#
_entry.id   AF-A0A349TNS9-F1
#
_cell.length_a   1.000
_cell.length_b   1.000
_cell.length_c   1.000
_cell.angle_alpha   90.00
_cell.angle_beta   90.00
_cell.angle_gamma   90.00
#
_symmetry.space_group_name_H-M   'P 1'
#
loop_
_entity.id
_entity.type
_entity.pdbx_description
1 polymer ?
#
loop_
_entity_poly.entity_id
_entity_poly.type
_entity_poly.pdbx_seq_one_letter_code
_entity_poly.pdbx_strand_id
1 'polypeptide(L)'
;MSYKNQALRSYFPSHFSVSLKRILRFYGVLFGLAAACANAQQPIEVTEDVLKAAMREADSFSLKEGNPPVYRGYKGDASSPNAELVGYLFETPDYPPEEVGYSAPIDVLVGIELDGTLTGIEVLHYIESYKSIRGDFINSEYFPQQFSRKNIVEDFRVGRDIDGISRATITSWAVARGVRDSARRVALAYLADSEYVAATSGDAVALKVYEEQSWDDMIDSGLVQEMLVVQPDGTELELSLAFMGHDGLGELLIGEDDYSTADRDASNRSREGRMLLVGIDGNSSQPFRQERLAIKQGEEVFPVERPRFVYAGSADDGKIAGKTRFAGAIVLMPELDLTQPFSVLYSTEGVVGEFGGIHEMAYQVPPLALALSEGGTIPPDLLPEPDEDSPRFQYPDETVWSELLDSAPVSEVIAVILICALVMTAFIRKSAAFRWAALTVTLFYLGWMDGGFVSVSHITNGIKLGPSLFLNDLPLLIIIVFTVVTALLWGRIFCSSLCPFGALQDFITRIVPKRFQYQVPQAIHDVAIYLKYAILAFLVVMAIAYADLSLFQYFEPFGTVFYISRSMVLWGIAAVFLLGALFIPRFYCRYACPLGAALGVVSLVSPWRIKRVPQCDVCKVCEQACPTGAIRGPKIDFKECVRCDICEIKLIEQKGSCRHSMEHIIASTNTASSNTA
;
A
#
# COMPACT_ATOMS: atom_id res chain seq x y z
N MET A 1 33.69 -13.48 62.99
CA MET A 1 33.47 -12.83 61.69
C MET A 1 32.74 -11.52 61.91
N SER A 2 33.49 -10.51 62.33
CA SER A 2 33.09 -9.10 62.47
C SER A 2 34.13 -8.31 61.67
N TYR A 3 33.80 -7.12 61.17
CA TYR A 3 34.53 -6.31 60.16
C TYR A 3 34.23 -6.62 58.69
N LYS A 4 33.04 -6.25 58.20
CA LYS A 4 32.86 -5.81 56.79
C LYS A 4 31.57 -5.04 56.48
N ASN A 5 30.67 -4.84 57.46
CA ASN A 5 29.38 -4.17 57.24
C ASN A 5 29.33 -2.67 57.60
N GLN A 6 30.46 -2.00 57.85
CA GLN A 6 30.47 -0.59 58.28
C GLN A 6 30.88 0.43 57.21
N ALA A 7 31.29 0.01 56.01
CA ALA A 7 31.86 0.91 55.00
C ALA A 7 30.90 1.37 53.86
N LEU A 8 29.66 0.89 53.81
CA LEU A 8 28.71 1.22 52.72
C LEU A 8 27.61 2.23 53.10
N ARG A 9 27.62 2.79 54.31
CA ARG A 9 26.57 3.70 54.81
C ARG A 9 26.88 5.20 54.71
N SER A 10 28.04 5.60 54.18
CA SER A 10 28.49 7.02 54.26
C SER A 10 28.40 7.84 52.96
N TYR A 11 27.76 7.37 51.89
CA TYR A 11 27.75 8.11 50.60
C TYR A 11 26.38 8.38 49.95
N PHE A 12 25.25 8.11 50.62
CA PHE A 12 23.92 8.41 50.09
C PHE A 12 23.19 9.46 50.95
N PRO A 13 22.94 10.69 50.46
CA PRO A 13 21.97 11.57 51.10
C PRO A 13 20.56 10.98 50.92
N SER A 14 19.87 10.80 52.03
CA SER A 14 18.57 10.12 52.20
C SER A 14 17.36 10.82 51.55
N HIS A 15 17.57 11.92 50.82
CA HIS A 15 16.49 12.73 50.26
C HIS A 15 16.08 12.34 48.82
N PHE A 16 16.86 11.54 48.09
CA PHE A 16 16.61 11.28 46.66
C PHE A 16 15.71 10.07 46.37
N SER A 17 15.62 9.08 47.28
CA SER A 17 14.86 7.84 47.04
C SER A 17 13.34 7.97 47.25
N VAL A 18 12.90 9.01 47.97
CA VAL A 18 11.48 9.25 48.30
C VAL A 18 10.77 10.03 47.18
N SER A 19 11.50 10.87 46.44
CA SER A 19 10.93 11.71 45.37
C SER A 19 10.63 10.90 44.10
N LEU A 20 11.52 10.00 43.69
CA LEU A 20 11.34 9.19 42.46
C LEU A 20 10.16 8.20 42.58
N LYS A 21 9.95 7.59 43.76
CA LYS A 21 8.81 6.70 44.01
C LYS A 21 7.47 7.43 44.09
N ARG A 22 7.46 8.70 44.54
CA ARG A 22 6.25 9.56 44.52
C ARG A 22 5.91 10.03 43.12
N ILE A 23 6.91 10.40 42.32
CA ILE A 23 6.73 10.79 40.91
C ILE A 23 6.24 9.60 40.07
N LEU A 24 6.86 8.41 40.21
CA LEU A 24 6.41 7.19 39.51
C LEU A 24 4.99 6.75 39.89
N ARG A 25 4.57 6.95 41.14
CA ARG A 25 3.18 6.68 41.57
C ARG A 25 2.19 7.74 41.07
N PHE A 26 2.59 9.02 41.00
CA PHE A 26 1.72 10.09 40.51
C PHE A 26 1.49 9.99 39.00
N TYR A 27 2.53 9.67 38.23
CA TYR A 27 2.40 9.39 36.78
C TYR A 27 1.74 8.04 36.51
N GLY A 28 1.97 7.00 37.33
CA GLY A 28 1.27 5.72 37.19
C GLY A 28 -0.24 5.81 37.42
N VAL A 29 -0.69 6.70 38.31
CA VAL A 29 -2.12 6.96 38.56
C VAL A 29 -2.73 7.85 37.47
N LEU A 30 -1.98 8.82 36.92
CA LEU A 30 -2.42 9.58 35.74
C LEU A 30 -2.51 8.71 34.46
N PHE A 31 -1.60 7.75 34.28
CA PHE A 31 -1.63 6.79 33.17
C PHE A 31 -2.81 5.80 33.30
N GLY A 32 -3.17 5.43 34.54
CA GLY A 32 -4.35 4.61 34.82
C GLY A 32 -5.69 5.33 34.62
N LEU A 33 -5.73 6.66 34.78
CA LEU A 33 -6.95 7.47 34.59
C LEU A 33 -7.15 7.94 33.14
N ALA A 34 -6.08 8.09 32.35
CA ALA A 34 -6.19 8.43 30.91
C ALA A 34 -6.64 7.25 30.04
N ALA A 35 -6.43 6.00 30.50
CA ALA A 35 -6.89 4.79 29.83
C ALA A 35 -8.42 4.63 29.80
N ALA A 36 -9.17 5.43 30.59
CA ALA A 36 -10.62 5.32 30.69
C ALA A 36 -11.41 6.21 29.71
N CYS A 37 -10.74 7.03 28.88
CA CYS A 37 -11.40 7.98 27.97
C CYS A 37 -10.84 7.95 26.54
N ALA A 38 -10.45 6.77 26.04
CA ALA A 38 -10.09 6.59 24.63
C ALA A 38 -11.13 5.70 23.95
N ASN A 39 -12.24 6.28 23.52
CA ASN A 39 -13.10 5.64 22.52
C ASN A 39 -12.42 5.79 21.14
N ALA A 40 -11.40 4.96 20.91
CA ALA A 40 -11.03 4.59 19.55
C ALA A 40 -12.16 3.69 19.03
N GLN A 41 -12.65 3.92 17.81
CA GLN A 41 -13.58 3.00 17.19
C GLN A 41 -12.87 1.64 17.10
N GLN A 42 -13.37 0.66 17.85
CA GLN A 42 -13.01 -0.72 17.60
C GLN A 42 -13.46 -1.01 16.16
N PRO A 43 -12.62 -1.66 15.32
CA PRO A 43 -13.13 -2.25 14.09
C PRO A 43 -14.39 -3.04 14.44
N ILE A 44 -15.45 -2.89 13.66
CA ILE A 44 -16.63 -3.72 13.87
C ILE A 44 -16.17 -5.15 13.59
N GLU A 45 -16.01 -5.95 14.65
CA GLU A 45 -15.76 -7.38 14.47
C GLU A 45 -16.94 -7.97 13.71
N VAL A 46 -16.65 -8.74 12.66
CA VAL A 46 -17.66 -9.43 11.85
C VAL A 46 -18.29 -10.52 12.72
N THR A 47 -19.31 -10.12 13.46
CA THR A 47 -20.14 -10.98 14.28
C THR A 47 -21.33 -11.47 13.48
N GLU A 48 -22.00 -12.51 13.95
CA GLU A 48 -23.19 -13.06 13.30
C GLU A 48 -24.29 -11.99 13.12
N ASP A 49 -24.39 -11.03 14.04
CA ASP A 49 -25.32 -9.90 13.93
C ASP A 49 -24.98 -8.97 12.75
N VAL A 50 -23.69 -8.74 12.46
CA VAL A 50 -23.22 -7.90 11.34
C VAL A 50 -23.41 -8.63 10.01
N LEU A 51 -23.11 -9.94 9.97
CA LEU A 51 -23.42 -10.79 8.81
C LEU A 51 -24.92 -10.79 8.51
N LYS A 52 -25.76 -10.87 9.55
CA LYS A 52 -27.22 -10.81 9.42
C LYS A 52 -27.75 -9.43 9.02
N ALA A 53 -27.05 -8.35 9.39
CA ALA A 53 -27.38 -7.01 8.93
C ALA A 53 -27.16 -6.86 7.42
N ALA A 54 -26.03 -7.37 6.91
CA ALA A 54 -25.71 -7.37 5.49
C ALA A 54 -26.55 -8.39 4.68
N MET A 55 -26.90 -9.55 5.24
CA MET A 55 -27.71 -10.59 4.59
C MET A 55 -28.83 -11.09 5.52
N ARG A 56 -29.98 -10.41 5.45
CA ARG A 56 -31.12 -10.66 6.35
C ARG A 56 -31.86 -11.97 6.10
N GLU A 57 -31.72 -12.54 4.91
CA GLU A 57 -32.41 -13.76 4.50
C GLU A 57 -31.74 -15.05 5.01
N ALA A 58 -30.48 -14.95 5.44
CA ALA A 58 -29.76 -16.05 6.04
C ALA A 58 -30.11 -16.22 7.53
N ASP A 59 -30.37 -17.46 7.94
CA ASP A 59 -30.60 -17.84 9.33
C ASP A 59 -29.30 -18.18 10.06
N SER A 60 -28.26 -18.63 9.33
CA SER A 60 -26.94 -18.96 9.85
C SER A 60 -25.84 -18.78 8.79
N PHE A 61 -24.58 -18.75 9.24
CA PHE A 61 -23.42 -18.45 8.39
C PHE A 61 -22.28 -19.46 8.59
N SER A 62 -21.51 -19.74 7.54
CA SER A 62 -20.26 -20.50 7.66
C SER A 62 -19.14 -19.64 8.24
N LEU A 63 -18.03 -20.29 8.63
CA LEU A 63 -16.75 -19.61 8.74
C LEU A 63 -16.29 -19.10 7.37
N LYS A 64 -15.43 -18.07 7.40
CA LYS A 64 -14.82 -17.48 6.21
C LYS A 64 -13.88 -18.48 5.57
N GLU A 65 -14.20 -18.96 4.37
CA GLU A 65 -13.48 -20.02 3.68
C GLU A 65 -13.49 -19.81 2.17
N GLY A 66 -12.59 -20.49 1.45
CA GLY A 66 -12.53 -20.47 -0.02
C GLY A 66 -11.48 -19.49 -0.59
N ASN A 67 -11.40 -19.44 -1.93
CA ASN A 67 -10.54 -18.53 -2.68
C ASN A 67 -11.29 -17.99 -3.92
N PRO A 68 -11.74 -16.73 -3.93
CA PRO A 68 -11.52 -15.72 -2.89
C PRO A 68 -12.32 -15.99 -1.60
N PRO A 69 -11.91 -15.47 -0.43
CA PRO A 69 -12.50 -15.86 0.86
C PRO A 69 -13.90 -15.27 1.07
N VAL A 70 -14.87 -16.13 1.41
CA VAL A 70 -16.27 -15.76 1.61
C VAL A 70 -16.89 -16.44 2.83
N TYR A 71 -17.89 -15.80 3.43
CA TYR A 71 -18.86 -16.42 4.31
C TYR A 71 -20.04 -16.94 3.47
N ARG A 72 -20.57 -18.12 3.78
CA ARG A 72 -21.76 -18.67 3.12
C ARG A 72 -22.97 -18.46 4.01
N GLY A 73 -24.01 -17.82 3.47
CA GLY A 73 -25.28 -17.61 4.15
C GLY A 73 -26.28 -18.73 3.84
N TYR A 74 -26.86 -19.33 4.88
CA TYR A 74 -27.81 -20.44 4.73
C TYR A 74 -29.17 -20.12 5.32
N LYS A 75 -30.23 -20.65 4.69
CA LYS A 75 -31.59 -20.74 5.25
C LYS A 75 -31.70 -22.04 6.03
N GLY A 76 -32.04 -21.93 7.32
CA GLY A 76 -31.85 -23.02 8.29
C GLY A 76 -30.44 -23.07 8.90
N ASP A 77 -30.18 -24.11 9.69
CA ASP A 77 -28.90 -24.31 10.41
C ASP A 77 -27.81 -24.83 9.44
N ALA A 78 -26.72 -24.10 9.29
CA ALA A 78 -25.56 -24.42 8.46
C ALA A 78 -24.93 -25.79 8.79
N SER A 79 -25.17 -26.32 10.00
CA SER A 79 -24.73 -27.65 10.43
C SER A 79 -25.60 -28.78 9.89
N SER A 80 -26.77 -28.45 9.32
CA SER A 80 -27.74 -29.40 8.78
C SER A 80 -27.44 -29.72 7.31
N PRO A 81 -27.50 -31.00 6.91
CA PRO A 81 -27.31 -31.40 5.51
C PRO A 81 -28.41 -30.91 4.56
N ASN A 82 -29.50 -30.34 5.09
CA ASN A 82 -30.61 -29.76 4.31
C ASN A 82 -30.60 -28.22 4.28
N ALA A 83 -29.51 -27.58 4.73
CA ALA A 83 -29.38 -26.13 4.70
C ALA A 83 -29.34 -25.63 3.25
N GLU A 84 -30.22 -24.69 2.91
CA GLU A 84 -30.29 -24.09 1.58
C GLU A 84 -29.34 -22.89 1.52
N LEU A 85 -28.42 -22.87 0.56
CA LEU A 85 -27.50 -21.74 0.35
C LEU A 85 -28.29 -20.57 -0.25
N VAL A 86 -28.20 -19.39 0.37
CA VAL A 86 -28.92 -18.18 -0.05
C VAL A 86 -27.98 -17.18 -0.73
N GLY A 87 -26.70 -17.17 -0.35
CA GLY A 87 -25.72 -16.27 -0.91
C GLY A 87 -24.37 -16.32 -0.23
N TYR A 88 -23.52 -15.36 -0.57
CA TYR A 88 -22.18 -15.19 -0.06
C TYR A 88 -22.00 -13.81 0.59
N LEU A 89 -21.12 -13.70 1.58
CA LEU A 89 -20.65 -12.42 2.10
C LEU A 89 -19.13 -12.36 2.05
N PHE A 90 -18.58 -11.17 1.88
CA PHE A 90 -17.15 -10.97 1.76
C PHE A 90 -16.75 -9.56 2.21
N GLU A 91 -15.48 -9.39 2.55
CA GLU A 91 -14.94 -8.13 3.03
C GLU A 91 -14.02 -7.54 1.96
N THR A 92 -14.21 -6.28 1.57
CA THR A 92 -13.41 -5.61 0.53
C THR A 92 -11.89 -5.70 0.74
N PRO A 93 -11.33 -5.69 1.98
CA PRO A 93 -9.87 -5.79 2.18
C PRO A 93 -9.25 -7.12 1.76
N ASP A 94 -10.03 -8.19 1.59
CA ASP A 94 -9.49 -9.46 1.09
C ASP A 94 -9.23 -9.47 -0.43
N TYR A 95 -9.58 -8.38 -1.13
CA TYR A 95 -9.63 -8.30 -2.59
C TYR A 95 -8.75 -7.16 -3.12
N PRO A 96 -7.41 -7.34 -3.20
CA PRO A 96 -6.50 -6.28 -3.64
C PRO A 96 -6.64 -5.94 -5.14
N PRO A 97 -6.47 -4.68 -5.56
CA PRO A 97 -6.03 -3.53 -4.77
C PRO A 97 -7.13 -2.99 -3.83
N GLU A 98 -6.74 -2.58 -2.63
CA GLU A 98 -7.66 -1.96 -1.67
C GLU A 98 -7.96 -0.51 -2.09
N GLU A 99 -9.23 -0.15 -2.12
CA GLU A 99 -9.64 1.21 -2.45
C GLU A 99 -9.37 2.19 -1.31
N VAL A 100 -8.57 3.22 -1.61
CA VAL A 100 -8.12 4.21 -0.63
C VAL A 100 -9.07 5.40 -0.64
N GLY A 101 -9.71 5.64 0.50
CA GLY A 101 -10.44 6.88 0.75
C GLY A 101 -9.52 8.10 0.81
N TYR A 102 -10.02 9.25 1.25
CA TYR A 102 -9.20 10.47 1.33
C TYR A 102 -8.04 10.35 2.34
N SER A 103 -8.08 9.40 3.28
CA SER A 103 -7.03 9.25 4.30
C SER A 103 -6.49 7.82 4.50
N ALA A 104 -7.25 6.78 4.17
CA ALA A 104 -6.85 5.37 4.33
C ALA A 104 -7.82 4.45 3.55
N PRO A 105 -7.48 3.15 3.38
CA PRO A 105 -8.42 2.14 2.93
C PRO A 105 -9.73 2.11 3.74
N ILE A 106 -10.81 1.68 3.08
CA ILE A 106 -12.14 1.57 3.67
C ILE A 106 -12.59 0.11 3.62
N ASP A 107 -12.85 -0.46 4.79
CA ASP A 107 -13.22 -1.85 4.96
C ASP A 107 -14.74 -1.97 4.95
N VAL A 108 -15.27 -2.75 4.01
CA VAL A 108 -16.71 -2.92 3.81
C VAL A 108 -17.04 -4.40 3.74
N LEU A 109 -18.03 -4.84 4.51
CA LEU A 109 -18.68 -6.13 4.36
C LEU A 109 -19.80 -6.01 3.33
N VAL A 110 -19.85 -6.92 2.38
CA VAL A 110 -20.83 -6.95 1.31
C VAL A 110 -21.51 -8.32 1.30
N GLY A 111 -22.84 -8.33 1.17
CA GLY A 111 -23.61 -9.56 0.92
C GLY A 111 -24.13 -9.62 -0.51
N ILE A 112 -24.06 -10.80 -1.13
CA ILE A 112 -24.49 -11.06 -2.50
C ILE A 112 -25.34 -12.35 -2.56
N GLU A 113 -26.46 -12.31 -3.26
CA GLU A 113 -27.34 -13.45 -3.53
C GLU A 113 -26.81 -14.31 -4.69
N LEU A 114 -27.40 -15.49 -4.87
CA LEU A 114 -26.98 -16.42 -5.93
C LEU A 114 -27.27 -15.91 -7.36
N ASP A 115 -28.13 -14.89 -7.50
CA ASP A 115 -28.43 -14.23 -8.77
C ASP A 115 -27.54 -13.00 -9.06
N GLY A 116 -26.56 -12.72 -8.19
CA GLY A 116 -25.67 -11.57 -8.31
C GLY A 116 -26.24 -10.26 -7.76
N THR A 117 -27.37 -10.29 -7.06
CA THR A 117 -27.94 -9.11 -6.40
C THR A 117 -27.30 -8.88 -5.04
N LEU A 118 -26.87 -7.64 -4.75
CA LEU A 118 -26.36 -7.25 -3.44
C LEU A 118 -27.49 -7.18 -2.41
N THR A 119 -27.33 -7.88 -1.30
CA THR A 119 -28.29 -7.83 -0.18
C THR A 119 -28.13 -6.56 0.65
N GLY A 120 -26.90 -6.05 0.74
CA GLY A 120 -26.54 -4.85 1.48
C GLY A 120 -25.04 -4.76 1.76
N ILE A 121 -24.61 -3.61 2.27
CA ILE A 121 -23.23 -3.37 2.71
C ILE A 121 -23.19 -2.83 4.14
N GLU A 122 -22.12 -3.14 4.86
CA GLU A 122 -21.82 -2.60 6.19
C GLU A 122 -20.37 -2.09 6.23
N VAL A 123 -20.16 -0.83 6.61
CA VAL A 123 -18.79 -0.27 6.67
C VAL A 123 -18.17 -0.61 8.02
N LEU A 124 -17.24 -1.57 7.99
CA LEU A 124 -16.61 -2.18 9.15
C LEU A 124 -15.60 -1.23 9.80
N HIS A 125 -14.78 -0.58 8.96
CA HIS A 125 -13.75 0.32 9.42
C HIS A 125 -13.40 1.35 8.34
N TYR A 126 -13.20 2.60 8.77
CA TYR A 126 -12.66 3.62 7.89
C TYR A 126 -12.00 4.74 8.71
N ILE A 127 -10.91 5.28 8.16
CA ILE A 127 -10.21 6.44 8.73
C ILE A 127 -10.38 7.60 7.77
N GLU A 128 -11.14 8.62 8.20
CA GLU A 128 -11.37 9.82 7.40
C GLU A 128 -11.19 11.09 8.19
N SER A 129 -10.59 12.11 7.56
CA SER A 129 -10.44 13.43 8.16
C SER A 129 -11.79 14.06 8.49
N TYR A 130 -12.78 13.85 7.62
CA TYR A 130 -14.12 14.44 7.72
C TYR A 130 -14.99 13.82 8.83
N LYS A 131 -14.68 12.60 9.26
CA LYS A 131 -15.37 11.88 10.37
C LYS A 131 -15.27 12.64 11.69
N SER A 132 -14.13 13.29 11.94
CA SER A 132 -13.88 14.06 13.16
C SER A 132 -14.80 15.26 13.36
N ILE A 133 -15.40 15.78 12.27
CA ILE A 133 -16.26 16.96 12.28
C ILE A 133 -17.74 16.58 12.11
N ARG A 134 -18.04 15.51 11.36
CA ARG A 134 -19.42 15.11 11.01
C ARG A 134 -19.92 13.81 11.65
N GLY A 135 -19.10 13.09 12.40
CA GLY A 135 -19.45 11.77 12.93
C GLY A 135 -19.35 10.67 11.87
N ASP A 136 -20.01 9.53 12.11
CA ASP A 136 -20.02 8.40 11.18
C ASP A 136 -20.95 8.69 9.99
N PHE A 137 -20.45 9.48 9.05
CA PHE A 137 -21.22 9.95 7.90
C PHE A 137 -21.40 8.87 6.83
N ILE A 138 -20.52 7.86 6.79
CA ILE A 138 -20.61 6.77 5.79
C ILE A 138 -21.62 5.72 6.25
N ASN A 139 -21.64 5.34 7.54
CA ASN A 139 -22.69 4.48 8.09
C ASN A 139 -24.00 5.22 8.38
N SER A 140 -24.22 6.38 7.75
CA SER A 140 -25.55 7.00 7.79
C SER A 140 -26.51 6.11 6.99
N GLU A 141 -27.67 5.77 7.55
CA GLU A 141 -28.63 4.82 6.95
C GLU A 141 -28.83 5.01 5.43
N TYR A 142 -28.79 6.25 4.94
CA TYR A 142 -28.94 6.57 3.54
C TYR A 142 -27.88 5.93 2.63
N PHE A 143 -26.58 6.09 2.92
CA PHE A 143 -25.53 5.78 1.94
C PHE A 143 -25.35 4.26 1.69
N PRO A 144 -25.21 3.39 2.71
CA PRO A 144 -25.12 1.94 2.54
C PRO A 144 -26.38 1.32 1.93
N GLN A 145 -27.57 1.86 2.23
CA GLN A 145 -28.84 1.35 1.70
C GLN A 145 -28.94 1.47 0.18
N GLN A 146 -28.21 2.38 -0.45
CA GLN A 146 -28.20 2.53 -1.92
C GLN A 146 -27.65 1.29 -2.63
N PHE A 147 -26.82 0.49 -1.96
CA PHE A 147 -26.26 -0.74 -2.50
C PHE A 147 -27.21 -1.94 -2.34
N SER A 148 -28.22 -1.83 -1.50
CA SER A 148 -29.19 -2.91 -1.30
C SER A 148 -30.06 -3.07 -2.56
N ARG A 149 -30.19 -4.32 -3.05
CA ARG A 149 -30.91 -4.70 -4.27
C ARG A 149 -30.27 -4.26 -5.59
N LYS A 150 -29.04 -3.75 -5.57
CA LYS A 150 -28.29 -3.50 -6.79
C LYS A 150 -27.68 -4.78 -7.32
N ASN A 151 -27.73 -5.00 -8.63
CA ASN A 151 -27.10 -6.17 -9.24
C ASN A 151 -25.66 -5.87 -9.68
N ILE A 152 -24.78 -6.88 -9.64
CA ILE A 152 -23.35 -6.76 -10.05
C ILE A 152 -23.13 -6.25 -11.48
N VAL A 153 -24.12 -6.37 -12.36
CA VAL A 153 -24.07 -5.83 -13.73
C VAL A 153 -24.24 -4.31 -13.77
N GLU A 154 -24.73 -3.69 -12.69
CA GLU A 154 -24.80 -2.23 -12.60
C GLU A 154 -23.39 -1.62 -12.34
N ASP A 155 -23.28 -0.32 -12.60
CA ASP A 155 -21.99 0.37 -12.65
C ASP A 155 -21.43 0.81 -11.28
N PHE A 156 -22.28 0.99 -10.27
CA PHE A 156 -21.95 1.45 -8.90
C PHE A 156 -21.16 2.78 -8.89
N ARG A 157 -21.54 3.71 -9.74
CA ARG A 157 -20.93 5.04 -9.91
C ARG A 157 -21.56 6.10 -9.01
N VAL A 158 -20.67 6.82 -8.33
CA VAL A 158 -21.06 7.94 -7.48
C VAL A 158 -21.46 9.15 -8.32
N GLY A 159 -22.72 9.58 -8.20
CA GLY A 159 -23.33 10.67 -8.96
C GLY A 159 -24.24 10.20 -10.09
N ARG A 160 -24.22 8.90 -10.42
CA ARG A 160 -25.11 8.28 -11.42
C ARG A 160 -26.13 7.37 -10.76
N ASP A 161 -25.66 6.26 -10.18
CA ASP A 161 -26.51 5.24 -9.57
C ASP A 161 -26.27 5.04 -8.07
N ILE A 162 -25.22 5.67 -7.53
CA ILE A 162 -25.00 5.87 -6.09
C ILE A 162 -24.91 7.38 -5.81
N ASP A 163 -25.73 7.93 -4.92
CA ASP A 163 -25.55 9.31 -4.47
C ASP A 163 -24.31 9.43 -3.59
N GLY A 164 -23.43 10.37 -3.96
CA GLY A 164 -22.24 10.69 -3.18
C GLY A 164 -22.53 11.54 -1.96
N ILE A 165 -21.69 11.42 -0.94
CA ILE A 165 -21.79 12.23 0.27
C ILE A 165 -21.15 13.60 0.01
N SER A 166 -21.91 14.68 0.19
CA SER A 166 -21.40 16.04 -0.03
C SER A 166 -20.12 16.31 0.78
N ARG A 167 -19.07 16.77 0.08
CA ARG A 167 -17.72 17.03 0.62
C ARG A 167 -16.94 15.79 1.07
N ALA A 168 -17.40 14.59 0.72
CA ALA A 168 -16.71 13.32 0.91
C ALA A 168 -16.75 12.49 -0.39
N THR A 169 -16.50 13.15 -1.52
CA THR A 169 -16.55 12.55 -2.87
C THR A 169 -15.55 11.40 -3.00
N ILE A 170 -14.28 11.62 -2.65
CA ILE A 170 -13.21 10.59 -2.74
C ILE A 170 -13.56 9.37 -1.88
N THR A 171 -14.05 9.59 -0.67
CA THR A 171 -14.50 8.55 0.25
C THR A 171 -15.69 7.74 -0.31
N SER A 172 -16.68 8.44 -0.88
CA SER A 172 -17.86 7.78 -1.45
C SER A 172 -17.46 6.91 -2.65
N TRP A 173 -16.51 7.41 -3.46
CA TRP A 173 -15.94 6.70 -4.61
C TRP A 173 -15.20 5.43 -4.21
N ALA A 174 -14.30 5.52 -3.21
CA ALA A 174 -13.56 4.36 -2.72
C ALA A 174 -14.48 3.23 -2.23
N VAL A 175 -15.56 3.55 -1.51
CA VAL A 175 -16.55 2.55 -1.10
C VAL A 175 -17.25 1.94 -2.31
N ALA A 176 -17.74 2.75 -3.24
CA ALA A 176 -18.52 2.26 -4.36
C ALA A 176 -17.71 1.38 -5.32
N ARG A 177 -16.48 1.80 -5.65
CA ARG A 177 -15.52 1.02 -6.46
C ARG A 177 -15.10 -0.26 -5.74
N GLY A 178 -14.78 -0.16 -4.44
CA GLY A 178 -14.35 -1.32 -3.66
C GLY A 178 -15.42 -2.40 -3.59
N VAL A 179 -16.68 -2.01 -3.36
CA VAL A 179 -17.83 -2.92 -3.38
C VAL A 179 -18.04 -3.53 -4.77
N ARG A 180 -17.96 -2.73 -5.83
CA ARG A 180 -18.13 -3.17 -7.22
C ARG A 180 -17.12 -4.24 -7.62
N ASP A 181 -15.83 -3.96 -7.42
CA ASP A 181 -14.75 -4.79 -7.93
C ASP A 181 -14.65 -6.10 -7.15
N SER A 182 -14.82 -6.05 -5.83
CA SER A 182 -14.86 -7.24 -4.98
C SER A 182 -16.10 -8.10 -5.25
N ALA A 183 -17.29 -7.50 -5.41
CA ALA A 183 -18.52 -8.24 -5.73
C ALA A 183 -18.43 -9.00 -7.06
N ARG A 184 -17.90 -8.35 -8.10
CA ARG A 184 -17.70 -8.98 -9.41
C ARG A 184 -16.71 -10.15 -9.32
N ARG A 185 -15.63 -10.01 -8.54
CA ARG A 185 -14.68 -11.11 -8.31
C ARG A 185 -15.29 -12.29 -7.56
N VAL A 186 -16.11 -12.04 -6.55
CA VAL A 186 -16.85 -13.10 -5.84
C VAL A 186 -17.83 -13.80 -6.78
N ALA A 187 -18.58 -13.04 -7.57
CA ALA A 187 -19.52 -13.59 -8.53
C ALA A 187 -18.83 -14.47 -9.57
N LEU A 188 -17.70 -14.03 -10.14
CA LEU A 188 -16.92 -14.83 -11.08
C LEU A 188 -16.45 -16.16 -10.50
N ALA A 189 -16.07 -16.19 -9.22
CA ALA A 189 -15.56 -17.39 -8.58
C ALA A 189 -16.66 -18.36 -8.10
N TYR A 190 -17.80 -17.84 -7.63
CA TYR A 190 -18.81 -18.63 -6.93
C TYR A 190 -20.18 -18.70 -7.62
N LEU A 191 -20.43 -17.84 -8.60
CA LEU A 191 -21.69 -17.72 -9.34
C LEU A 191 -21.52 -17.99 -10.84
N ALA A 192 -20.45 -18.69 -11.24
CA ALA A 192 -20.05 -18.91 -12.64
C ALA A 192 -21.13 -19.58 -13.52
N ASP A 193 -22.09 -20.30 -12.93
CA ASP A 193 -23.21 -20.94 -13.63
C ASP A 193 -24.43 -20.01 -13.81
N SER A 194 -24.36 -18.75 -13.35
CA SER A 194 -25.44 -17.77 -13.48
C SER A 194 -25.37 -17.01 -14.81
N GLU A 195 -26.54 -16.73 -15.40
CA GLU A 195 -26.69 -15.94 -16.63
C GLU A 195 -26.08 -14.51 -16.51
N TYR A 196 -25.97 -14.02 -15.28
CA TYR A 196 -25.43 -12.69 -14.94
C TYR A 196 -23.90 -12.64 -14.94
N VAL A 197 -23.23 -13.71 -14.48
CA VAL A 197 -21.77 -13.83 -14.62
C VAL A 197 -21.39 -13.99 -16.09
N ALA A 198 -22.25 -14.61 -16.91
CA ALA A 198 -22.04 -14.65 -18.36
C ALA A 198 -22.00 -13.23 -18.98
N ALA A 199 -22.82 -12.29 -18.50
CA ALA A 199 -22.78 -10.89 -18.94
C ALA A 199 -21.51 -10.15 -18.49
N THR A 200 -21.12 -10.24 -17.21
CA THR A 200 -19.85 -9.64 -16.72
C THR A 200 -18.60 -10.29 -17.35
N SER A 201 -18.65 -11.60 -17.61
CA SER A 201 -17.62 -12.29 -18.38
C SER A 201 -17.63 -11.86 -19.85
N GLY A 202 -18.80 -11.52 -20.39
CA GLY A 202 -18.97 -10.92 -21.72
C GLY A 202 -18.25 -9.58 -21.79
N ASP A 203 -18.46 -8.69 -20.80
CA ASP A 203 -17.76 -7.40 -20.74
C ASP A 203 -16.24 -7.59 -20.65
N ALA A 204 -15.77 -8.52 -19.81
CA ALA A 204 -14.36 -8.85 -19.70
C ALA A 204 -13.78 -9.39 -21.02
N VAL A 205 -14.51 -10.26 -21.72
CA VAL A 205 -14.11 -10.79 -23.04
C VAL A 205 -14.11 -9.68 -24.10
N ALA A 206 -15.11 -8.79 -24.08
CA ALA A 206 -15.21 -7.66 -25.01
C ALA A 206 -14.12 -6.60 -24.78
N LEU A 207 -13.77 -6.33 -23.52
CA LEU A 207 -12.64 -5.47 -23.19
C LEU A 207 -11.33 -6.08 -23.67
N LYS A 208 -11.15 -7.41 -23.54
CA LYS A 208 -9.97 -8.11 -24.06
C LYS A 208 -9.81 -7.96 -25.59
N VAL A 209 -10.92 -7.96 -26.34
CA VAL A 209 -10.89 -7.70 -27.79
C VAL A 209 -10.32 -6.31 -28.10
N TYR A 210 -10.64 -5.30 -27.30
CA TYR A 210 -10.06 -3.96 -27.46
C TYR A 210 -8.64 -3.85 -26.88
N GLU A 211 -8.32 -4.61 -25.83
CA GLU A 211 -6.99 -4.67 -25.24
C GLU A 211 -5.94 -5.21 -26.24
N GLU A 212 -6.31 -6.20 -27.04
CA GLU A 212 -5.44 -6.78 -28.07
C GLU A 212 -5.28 -5.86 -29.30
N GLN A 213 -6.17 -4.88 -29.51
CA GLN A 213 -6.08 -3.92 -30.62
C GLN A 213 -5.02 -2.84 -30.36
N SER A 214 -4.27 -2.51 -31.40
CA SER A 214 -3.46 -1.29 -31.44
C SER A 214 -4.33 -0.06 -31.71
N TRP A 215 -3.80 1.15 -31.52
CA TRP A 215 -4.51 2.39 -31.87
C TRP A 215 -4.95 2.42 -33.33
N ASP A 216 -4.11 1.89 -34.24
CA ASP A 216 -4.41 1.85 -35.67
C ASP A 216 -5.53 0.82 -35.95
N ASP A 217 -5.53 -0.32 -35.26
CA ASP A 217 -6.64 -1.29 -35.35
C ASP A 217 -7.96 -0.71 -34.81
N MET A 218 -7.90 0.18 -33.81
CA MET A 218 -9.06 0.88 -33.28
C MET A 218 -9.62 1.93 -34.25
N ILE A 219 -8.76 2.51 -35.10
CA ILE A 219 -9.18 3.35 -36.23
C ILE A 219 -9.91 2.49 -37.27
N ASP A 220 -9.33 1.34 -37.62
CA ASP A 220 -9.92 0.42 -38.60
C ASP A 220 -11.25 -0.19 -38.12
N SER A 221 -11.39 -0.46 -36.82
CA SER A 221 -12.64 -0.95 -36.21
C SER A 221 -13.69 0.15 -36.02
N GLY A 222 -13.33 1.41 -36.26
CA GLY A 222 -14.20 2.58 -36.14
C GLY A 222 -14.46 3.01 -34.69
N LEU A 223 -13.77 2.43 -33.71
CA LEU A 223 -13.81 2.90 -32.33
C LEU A 223 -13.18 4.29 -32.21
N VAL A 224 -12.02 4.47 -32.85
CA VAL A 224 -11.35 5.76 -32.99
C VAL A 224 -11.66 6.33 -34.37
N GLN A 225 -12.00 7.60 -34.46
CA GLN A 225 -12.09 8.32 -35.72
C GLN A 225 -11.32 9.62 -35.66
N GLU A 226 -10.62 9.97 -36.74
CA GLU A 226 -9.78 11.16 -36.78
C GLU A 226 -10.37 12.20 -37.72
N MET A 227 -10.55 13.41 -37.20
CA MET A 227 -11.01 14.57 -37.94
C MET A 227 -9.86 15.58 -38.08
N LEU A 228 -9.48 15.83 -39.33
CA LEU A 228 -8.53 16.89 -39.66
C LEU A 228 -9.29 18.21 -39.89
N VAL A 229 -9.05 19.19 -39.02
CA VAL A 229 -9.59 20.54 -39.13
C VAL A 229 -8.51 21.47 -39.67
N VAL A 230 -8.63 21.83 -40.94
CA VAL A 230 -7.73 22.78 -41.61
C VAL A 230 -8.18 24.20 -41.29
N GLN A 231 -7.33 24.97 -40.65
CA GLN A 231 -7.58 26.36 -40.32
C GLN A 231 -7.47 27.27 -41.56
N PRO A 232 -8.03 28.50 -41.52
CA PRO A 232 -7.92 29.46 -42.63
C PRO A 232 -6.48 29.82 -43.02
N ASP A 233 -5.52 29.69 -42.09
CA ASP A 233 -4.10 29.95 -42.33
C ASP A 233 -3.31 28.73 -42.82
N GLY A 234 -4.00 27.61 -43.06
CA GLY A 234 -3.42 26.35 -43.54
C GLY A 234 -2.76 25.49 -42.45
N THR A 235 -2.82 25.90 -41.18
CA THR A 235 -2.41 25.03 -40.07
C THR A 235 -3.49 24.00 -39.77
N GLU A 236 -3.11 22.88 -39.17
CA GLU A 236 -3.98 21.71 -38.99
C GLU A 236 -4.19 21.42 -37.52
N LEU A 237 -5.45 21.23 -37.14
CA LEU A 237 -5.88 20.72 -35.84
C LEU A 237 -6.38 19.29 -36.05
N GLU A 238 -5.74 18.34 -35.39
CA GLU A 238 -6.07 16.92 -35.46
C GLU A 238 -6.91 16.55 -34.23
N LEU A 239 -8.10 16.01 -34.48
CA LEU A 239 -9.02 15.59 -33.42
C LEU A 239 -9.30 14.11 -33.54
N SER A 240 -8.91 13.32 -32.53
CA SER A 240 -9.22 11.89 -32.45
C SER A 240 -10.41 11.69 -31.52
N LEU A 241 -11.49 11.10 -32.02
CA LEU A 241 -12.71 10.83 -31.28
C LEU A 241 -12.83 9.34 -30.96
N ALA A 242 -13.11 9.00 -29.70
CA ALA A 242 -13.35 7.62 -29.31
C ALA A 242 -14.42 7.51 -28.23
N PHE A 243 -15.36 6.59 -28.39
CA PHE A 243 -16.40 6.37 -27.40
C PHE A 243 -15.82 5.69 -26.17
N MET A 244 -16.06 6.24 -24.99
CA MET A 244 -15.59 5.73 -23.70
C MET A 244 -16.70 5.76 -22.64
N GLY A 245 -17.91 5.34 -23.04
CA GLY A 245 -19.06 5.25 -22.16
C GLY A 245 -18.96 4.17 -21.08
N HIS A 246 -18.05 3.19 -21.26
CA HIS A 246 -17.76 2.13 -20.29
C HIS A 246 -16.43 2.41 -19.57
N ASP A 247 -16.31 2.00 -18.30
CA ASP A 247 -15.14 2.28 -17.46
C ASP A 247 -13.89 1.57 -17.97
N GLY A 248 -13.96 0.26 -18.20
CA GLY A 248 -12.82 -0.50 -18.73
C GLY A 248 -12.38 0.01 -20.11
N LEU A 249 -13.29 0.55 -20.92
CA LEU A 249 -12.95 1.13 -22.22
C LEU A 249 -12.23 2.48 -22.05
N GLY A 250 -12.68 3.29 -21.10
CA GLY A 250 -12.04 4.54 -20.76
C GLY A 250 -10.67 4.37 -20.12
N GLU A 251 -10.55 3.49 -19.13
CA GLU A 251 -9.27 3.14 -18.49
C GLU A 251 -8.28 2.58 -19.52
N LEU A 252 -8.75 1.75 -20.46
CA LEU A 252 -7.93 1.25 -21.57
C LEU A 252 -7.47 2.39 -22.50
N LEU A 253 -8.37 3.32 -22.84
CA LEU A 253 -8.09 4.38 -23.81
C LEU A 253 -7.14 5.45 -23.26
N ILE A 254 -7.34 5.92 -22.03
CA ILE A 254 -6.62 7.08 -21.47
C ILE A 254 -5.89 6.83 -20.16
N GLY A 255 -5.93 5.61 -19.62
CA GLY A 255 -5.32 5.26 -18.33
C GLY A 255 -6.27 5.45 -17.15
N GLU A 256 -5.99 4.74 -16.05
CA GLU A 256 -6.88 4.68 -14.89
C GLU A 256 -7.04 6.04 -14.19
N ASP A 257 -5.93 6.73 -13.92
CA ASP A 257 -5.92 7.99 -13.18
C ASP A 257 -6.61 9.14 -13.95
N ASP A 258 -6.31 9.24 -15.24
CA ASP A 258 -6.88 10.26 -16.13
C ASP A 258 -8.37 10.00 -16.39
N TYR A 259 -8.77 8.73 -16.60
CA TYR A 259 -10.17 8.37 -16.73
C TYR A 259 -10.95 8.62 -15.43
N SER A 260 -10.41 8.20 -14.29
CA SER A 260 -11.01 8.44 -12.97
C SER A 260 -11.22 9.93 -12.71
N THR A 261 -10.24 10.76 -13.07
CA THR A 261 -10.36 12.22 -12.95
C THR A 261 -11.43 12.79 -13.88
N ALA A 262 -11.44 12.38 -15.15
CA ALA A 262 -12.41 12.83 -16.15
C ALA A 262 -13.85 12.42 -15.77
N ASP A 263 -14.06 11.17 -15.37
CA ASP A 263 -15.36 10.65 -14.96
C ASP A 263 -15.86 11.37 -13.69
N ARG A 264 -14.98 11.59 -12.69
CA ARG A 264 -15.34 12.37 -11.50
C ARG A 264 -15.81 13.77 -11.85
N ASP A 265 -15.11 14.44 -12.76
CA ASP A 265 -15.48 15.79 -13.21
C ASP A 265 -16.77 15.79 -14.03
N ALA A 266 -17.02 14.74 -14.82
CA ALA A 266 -18.22 14.57 -15.62
C ALA A 266 -19.44 14.27 -14.74
N SER A 267 -19.31 13.36 -13.79
CA SER A 267 -20.33 12.95 -12.81
C SER A 267 -20.78 14.09 -11.90
N ASN A 268 -19.88 15.03 -11.60
CA ASN A 268 -20.24 16.27 -10.88
C ASN A 268 -21.12 17.23 -11.71
N ARG A 269 -21.14 17.08 -13.05
CA ARG A 269 -21.81 17.99 -13.98
C ARG A 269 -23.03 17.37 -14.67
N SER A 270 -23.06 16.06 -14.86
CA SER A 270 -24.14 15.30 -15.49
C SER A 270 -24.29 13.93 -14.84
N ARG A 271 -25.54 13.51 -14.57
CA ARG A 271 -25.84 12.21 -13.93
C ARG A 271 -25.83 11.02 -14.89
N GLU A 272 -26.04 11.24 -16.18
CA GLU A 272 -26.27 10.18 -17.18
C GLU A 272 -25.28 10.26 -18.36
N GLY A 273 -24.16 10.95 -18.14
CA GLY A 273 -23.25 11.33 -19.22
C GLY A 273 -22.27 10.24 -19.61
N ARG A 274 -22.59 9.48 -20.66
CA ARG A 274 -21.60 8.68 -21.40
C ARG A 274 -20.57 9.62 -22.02
N MET A 275 -19.30 9.24 -22.05
CA MET A 275 -18.23 10.13 -22.51
C MET A 275 -17.75 9.76 -23.91
N LEU A 276 -17.47 10.78 -24.71
CA LEU A 276 -16.76 10.68 -25.99
C LEU A 276 -15.42 11.40 -25.84
N LEU A 277 -14.33 10.65 -25.92
CA LEU A 277 -12.96 11.15 -25.92
C LEU A 277 -12.75 12.10 -27.10
N VAL A 278 -11.98 13.16 -26.86
CA VAL A 278 -11.49 14.12 -27.85
C VAL A 278 -9.99 14.30 -27.59
N GLY A 279 -9.18 13.50 -28.29
CA GLY A 279 -7.74 13.70 -28.37
C GLY A 279 -7.43 14.90 -29.27
N ILE A 280 -6.50 15.74 -28.86
CA ILE A 280 -6.19 17.01 -29.50
C ILE A 280 -4.70 17.06 -29.83
N ASP A 281 -4.38 17.17 -31.12
CA ASP A 281 -3.02 17.39 -31.61
C ASP A 281 -3.00 18.31 -32.85
N GLY A 282 -1.85 18.37 -33.53
CA GLY A 282 -1.62 19.16 -34.72
C GLY A 282 -0.72 20.38 -34.48
N ASN A 283 -0.59 21.19 -35.51
CA ASN A 283 0.25 22.39 -35.54
C ASN A 283 -0.57 23.69 -35.63
N SER A 284 -1.86 23.59 -35.32
CA SER A 284 -2.83 24.68 -35.40
C SER A 284 -2.34 25.98 -34.73
N SER A 285 -2.42 27.09 -35.44
CA SER A 285 -2.07 28.42 -34.91
C SER A 285 -3.12 28.96 -33.93
N GLN A 286 -4.37 28.49 -34.04
CA GLN A 286 -5.44 28.79 -33.11
C GLN A 286 -5.59 27.63 -32.11
N PRO A 287 -5.58 27.90 -30.80
CA PRO A 287 -5.77 26.84 -29.82
C PRO A 287 -7.18 26.24 -29.95
N PHE A 288 -7.29 24.94 -29.70
CA PHE A 288 -8.57 24.25 -29.59
C PHE A 288 -9.48 24.98 -28.59
N ARG A 289 -10.75 25.15 -28.96
CA ARG A 289 -11.78 25.73 -28.08
C ARG A 289 -13.00 24.82 -28.08
N GLN A 290 -13.32 24.29 -26.91
CA GLN A 290 -14.48 23.42 -26.73
C GLN A 290 -15.81 24.08 -27.13
N GLU A 291 -15.95 25.41 -27.02
CA GLU A 291 -17.19 26.12 -27.42
C GLU A 291 -17.47 26.08 -28.93
N ARG A 292 -16.53 25.57 -29.73
CA ARG A 292 -16.68 25.37 -31.17
C ARG A 292 -17.16 23.96 -31.53
N LEU A 293 -17.31 23.07 -30.54
CA LEU A 293 -17.86 21.72 -30.73
C LEU A 293 -19.38 21.71 -30.65
N ALA A 294 -20.00 20.91 -31.51
CA ALA A 294 -21.41 20.54 -31.41
C ALA A 294 -21.61 19.09 -31.86
N ILE A 295 -22.66 18.45 -31.37
CA ILE A 295 -23.13 17.14 -31.84
C ILE A 295 -24.41 17.36 -32.64
N LYS A 296 -24.55 16.71 -33.79
CA LYS A 296 -25.75 16.78 -34.62
C LYS A 296 -26.30 15.37 -34.84
N GLN A 297 -27.58 15.16 -34.57
CA GLN A 297 -28.28 13.92 -34.88
C GLN A 297 -29.63 14.25 -35.54
N GLY A 298 -29.82 13.81 -36.78
CA GLY A 298 -30.94 14.25 -37.61
C GLY A 298 -30.92 15.77 -37.87
N GLU A 299 -32.01 16.44 -37.49
CA GLU A 299 -32.15 17.91 -37.60
C GLU A 299 -31.76 18.64 -36.29
N GLU A 300 -31.52 17.90 -35.21
CA GLU A 300 -31.17 18.48 -33.92
C GLU A 300 -29.65 18.72 -33.82
N VAL A 301 -29.29 19.92 -33.36
CA VAL A 301 -27.90 20.32 -33.13
C VAL A 301 -27.74 20.71 -31.68
N PHE A 302 -26.79 20.05 -31.05
CA PHE A 302 -26.51 20.19 -29.64
C PHE A 302 -25.13 20.80 -29.42
N PRO A 303 -25.05 22.06 -28.97
CA PRO A 303 -23.77 22.69 -28.68
C PRO A 303 -23.11 22.04 -27.46
N VAL A 304 -21.80 21.79 -27.53
CA VAL A 304 -21.02 21.31 -26.37
C VAL A 304 -20.73 22.49 -25.47
N GLU A 305 -21.64 22.74 -24.54
CA GLU A 305 -21.45 23.78 -23.53
C GLU A 305 -20.30 23.42 -22.56
N ARG A 306 -19.72 24.43 -21.89
CA ARG A 306 -18.62 24.23 -20.94
C ARG A 306 -18.86 23.13 -19.88
N PRO A 307 -20.07 22.96 -19.31
CA PRO A 307 -20.31 21.89 -18.35
C PRO A 307 -20.23 20.49 -18.95
N ARG A 308 -20.38 20.34 -20.27
CA ARG A 308 -20.36 19.06 -21.00
C ARG A 308 -19.00 18.74 -21.60
N PHE A 309 -17.95 19.46 -21.24
CA PHE A 309 -16.58 19.13 -21.61
C PHE A 309 -15.69 19.04 -20.38
N VAL A 310 -15.03 17.90 -20.19
CA VAL A 310 -14.10 17.65 -19.08
C VAL A 310 -12.70 17.41 -19.60
N TYR A 311 -11.70 17.70 -18.76
CA TYR A 311 -10.32 17.41 -19.08
C TYR A 311 -10.04 15.93 -18.82
N ALA A 312 -9.35 15.28 -19.75
CA ALA A 312 -9.11 13.83 -19.74
C ALA A 312 -7.61 13.49 -19.82
N GLY A 313 -6.75 14.39 -19.33
CA GLY A 313 -5.33 14.14 -19.20
C GLY A 313 -4.45 14.70 -20.32
N SER A 314 -3.15 14.41 -20.22
CA SER A 314 -2.13 14.82 -21.21
C SER A 314 -1.79 13.71 -22.21
N ALA A 315 -2.58 12.62 -22.24
CA ALA A 315 -2.31 11.45 -23.07
C ALA A 315 -0.91 10.85 -22.80
N ASP A 316 -0.56 10.74 -21.52
CA ASP A 316 0.70 10.12 -21.07
C ASP A 316 0.56 8.59 -20.92
N ASP A 317 -0.66 8.10 -20.64
CA ASP A 317 -0.99 6.69 -20.39
C ASP A 317 -2.16 6.18 -21.27
N GLY A 318 -2.42 4.87 -21.22
CA GLY A 318 -3.46 4.21 -22.02
C GLY A 318 -3.13 4.05 -23.51
N LYS A 319 -4.11 3.64 -24.32
CA LYS A 319 -3.94 3.46 -25.77
C LYS A 319 -3.70 4.78 -26.52
N ILE A 320 -4.12 5.91 -25.96
CA ILE A 320 -3.88 7.26 -26.50
C ILE A 320 -2.43 7.73 -26.29
N ALA A 321 -1.62 7.03 -25.47
CA ALA A 321 -0.30 7.46 -25.08
C ALA A 321 0.59 7.82 -26.29
N GLY A 322 1.07 9.07 -26.34
CA GLY A 322 1.92 9.58 -27.41
C GLY A 322 1.24 9.73 -28.79
N LYS A 323 -0.10 9.57 -28.86
CA LYS A 323 -0.89 9.80 -30.08
C LYS A 323 -1.41 11.22 -30.18
N THR A 324 -1.65 11.87 -29.05
CA THR A 324 -2.09 13.26 -28.98
C THR A 324 -1.36 14.01 -27.87
N ARG A 325 -1.45 15.35 -27.85
CA ARG A 325 -0.79 16.16 -26.81
C ARG A 325 -1.65 16.36 -25.56
N PHE A 326 -2.97 16.38 -25.75
CA PHE A 326 -3.95 16.59 -24.67
C PHE A 326 -5.23 15.86 -25.02
N ALA A 327 -5.92 15.36 -23.99
CA ALA A 327 -7.21 14.73 -24.12
C ALA A 327 -8.27 15.51 -23.33
N GLY A 328 -9.45 15.63 -23.92
CA GLY A 328 -10.66 16.03 -23.22
C GLY A 328 -11.79 15.04 -23.51
N ALA A 329 -12.94 15.21 -22.86
CA ALA A 329 -14.09 14.36 -23.09
C ALA A 329 -15.36 15.18 -23.17
N ILE A 330 -16.18 14.87 -24.19
CA ILE A 330 -17.55 15.37 -24.30
C ILE A 330 -18.45 14.46 -23.48
N VAL A 331 -19.20 15.05 -22.56
CA VAL A 331 -20.27 14.38 -21.81
C VAL A 331 -21.52 14.39 -22.68
N LEU A 332 -21.79 13.25 -23.32
CA LEU A 332 -22.90 13.06 -24.26
C LEU A 332 -24.25 13.34 -23.60
N MET A 333 -25.21 13.68 -24.44
CA MET A 333 -26.56 14.03 -24.00
C MET A 333 -27.41 12.79 -23.82
N PRO A 334 -28.22 12.71 -22.75
CA PRO A 334 -29.14 11.58 -22.55
C PRO A 334 -30.10 11.39 -23.72
N GLU A 335 -30.46 12.48 -24.42
CA GLU A 335 -31.36 12.48 -25.56
C GLU A 335 -30.74 11.90 -26.84
N LEU A 336 -29.41 11.73 -26.88
CA LEU A 336 -28.70 11.21 -28.05
C LEU A 336 -28.87 9.69 -28.15
N ASP A 337 -29.43 9.22 -29.27
CA ASP A 337 -29.57 7.79 -29.55
C ASP A 337 -28.23 7.23 -30.07
N LEU A 338 -27.48 6.53 -29.21
CA LEU A 338 -26.17 5.97 -29.58
C LEU A 338 -26.26 4.77 -30.54
N THR A 339 -27.46 4.21 -30.75
CA THR A 339 -27.66 3.14 -31.74
C THR A 339 -27.63 3.69 -33.16
N GLN A 340 -27.80 5.00 -33.34
CA GLN A 340 -27.80 5.70 -34.62
C GLN A 340 -26.56 6.60 -34.78
N PRO A 341 -26.15 6.88 -36.02
CA PRO A 341 -24.97 7.70 -36.26
C PRO A 341 -25.26 9.15 -35.89
N PHE A 342 -24.26 9.84 -35.37
CA PHE A 342 -24.30 11.26 -35.07
C PHE A 342 -23.05 11.95 -35.60
N SER A 343 -23.16 13.23 -35.92
CA SER A 343 -22.06 14.02 -36.44
C SER A 343 -21.44 14.87 -35.34
N VAL A 344 -20.12 14.84 -35.23
CA VAL A 344 -19.37 15.80 -34.42
C VAL A 344 -18.92 16.95 -35.32
N LEU A 345 -19.30 18.16 -34.94
CA LEU A 345 -19.06 19.38 -35.67
C LEU A 345 -17.99 20.21 -34.96
N TYR A 346 -17.07 20.79 -35.72
CA TYR A 346 -16.13 21.78 -35.22
C TYR A 346 -16.12 23.03 -36.11
N SER A 347 -16.45 24.17 -35.53
CA SER A 347 -16.48 25.45 -36.25
C SER A 347 -15.12 26.15 -36.23
N THR A 348 -14.65 26.61 -37.39
CA THR A 348 -13.44 27.43 -37.51
C THR A 348 -13.73 28.95 -37.53
N GLU A 349 -15.01 29.35 -37.50
CA GLU A 349 -15.41 30.76 -37.62
C GLU A 349 -15.16 31.58 -36.35
N GLY A 350 -14.83 32.87 -36.51
CA GLY A 350 -14.57 33.77 -35.38
C GLY A 350 -14.21 35.23 -35.67
N VAL A 351 -14.04 35.66 -36.93
CA VAL A 351 -13.79 37.07 -37.27
C VAL A 351 -14.56 37.48 -38.54
N VAL A 352 -15.10 38.70 -38.56
CA VAL A 352 -15.85 39.26 -39.69
C VAL A 352 -14.93 39.43 -40.91
N GLY A 353 -15.17 38.65 -41.97
CA GLY A 353 -14.52 38.81 -43.28
C GLY A 353 -13.81 37.59 -43.87
N GLU A 354 -13.77 36.45 -43.18
CA GLU A 354 -13.11 35.22 -43.65
C GLU A 354 -14.09 34.06 -43.86
N PHE A 355 -13.79 33.18 -44.81
CA PHE A 355 -14.48 31.90 -45.00
C PHE A 355 -13.83 30.83 -44.11
N GLY A 356 -14.46 30.50 -42.99
CA GLY A 356 -14.21 29.27 -42.23
C GLY A 356 -15.32 28.25 -42.50
N GLY A 357 -15.00 26.96 -42.51
CA GLY A 357 -15.97 25.88 -42.66
C GLY A 357 -16.43 25.31 -41.32
N ILE A 358 -17.62 24.70 -41.32
CA ILE A 358 -17.98 23.69 -40.31
C ILE A 358 -17.35 22.38 -40.80
N HIS A 359 -16.43 21.84 -40.01
CA HIS A 359 -15.93 20.50 -40.22
C HIS A 359 -16.90 19.53 -39.55
N GLU A 360 -17.33 18.51 -40.28
CA GLU A 360 -18.31 17.52 -39.84
C GLU A 360 -17.70 16.14 -39.99
N MET A 361 -17.73 15.35 -38.92
CA MET A 361 -17.34 13.94 -38.93
C MET A 361 -18.49 13.09 -38.39
N ALA A 362 -18.93 12.11 -39.18
CA ALA A 362 -19.96 11.16 -38.78
C ALA A 362 -19.37 10.05 -37.93
N TYR A 363 -19.82 9.95 -36.68
CA TYR A 363 -19.41 8.94 -35.72
C TYR A 363 -20.56 7.98 -35.41
N GLN A 364 -20.28 6.68 -35.41
CA GLN A 364 -21.20 5.64 -35.01
C GLN A 364 -20.54 4.85 -33.89
N VAL A 365 -21.20 4.70 -32.75
CA VAL A 365 -20.66 3.87 -31.68
C VAL A 365 -20.57 2.42 -32.18
N PRO A 366 -19.39 1.77 -32.13
CA PRO A 366 -19.27 0.38 -32.53
C PRO A 366 -20.19 -0.52 -31.70
N PRO A 367 -20.78 -1.58 -32.28
CA PRO A 367 -21.72 -2.45 -31.58
C PRO A 367 -21.17 -3.04 -30.27
N LEU A 368 -19.88 -3.40 -30.25
CA LEU A 368 -19.22 -3.96 -29.07
C LEU A 368 -19.05 -2.90 -27.96
N ALA A 369 -18.60 -1.70 -28.30
CA ALA A 369 -18.48 -0.58 -27.36
C ALA A 369 -19.85 -0.09 -26.86
N LEU A 370 -20.88 -0.16 -27.71
CA LEU A 370 -22.26 0.15 -27.34
C LEU A 370 -22.82 -0.90 -26.36
N ALA A 371 -22.60 -2.19 -26.64
CA ALA A 371 -23.02 -3.29 -25.76
C ALA A 371 -22.38 -3.18 -24.37
N LEU A 372 -21.08 -2.90 -24.31
CA LEU A 372 -20.35 -2.60 -23.07
C LEU A 372 -21.00 -1.45 -22.29
N SER A 373 -21.41 -0.37 -22.99
CA SER A 373 -22.01 0.79 -22.32
C SER A 373 -23.44 0.58 -21.84
N GLU A 374 -24.18 -0.36 -22.41
CA GLU A 374 -25.60 -0.60 -22.11
C GLU A 374 -25.83 -1.75 -21.12
N GLY A 375 -24.76 -2.46 -20.72
CA GLY A 375 -24.83 -3.59 -19.78
C GLY A 375 -25.67 -4.76 -20.31
N GLY A 376 -25.79 -4.86 -21.64
CA GLY A 376 -26.58 -5.88 -22.31
C GLY A 376 -25.78 -7.16 -22.59
N THR A 377 -26.48 -8.27 -22.81
CA THR A 377 -25.83 -9.51 -23.27
C THR A 377 -25.15 -9.28 -24.62
N ILE A 378 -23.83 -9.43 -24.68
CA ILE A 378 -23.06 -9.25 -25.91
C ILE A 378 -23.47 -10.34 -26.91
N PRO A 379 -23.92 -9.97 -28.13
CA PRO A 379 -24.26 -10.95 -29.16
C PRO A 379 -23.13 -11.96 -29.37
N PRO A 380 -23.42 -13.28 -29.39
CA PRO A 380 -22.39 -14.32 -29.57
C PRO A 380 -21.55 -14.12 -30.83
N ASP A 381 -22.14 -13.53 -31.88
CA ASP A 381 -21.47 -13.25 -33.15
C ASP A 381 -20.37 -12.17 -33.05
N LEU A 382 -20.37 -11.38 -31.97
CA LEU A 382 -19.39 -10.33 -31.69
C LEU A 382 -18.32 -10.77 -30.69
N LEU A 383 -18.50 -11.93 -30.04
CA LEU A 383 -17.48 -12.55 -29.22
C LEU A 383 -16.56 -13.38 -30.12
N PRO A 384 -15.25 -13.42 -29.85
CA PRO A 384 -14.35 -14.34 -30.56
C PRO A 384 -14.89 -15.78 -30.42
N GLU A 385 -14.82 -16.57 -31.50
CA GLU A 385 -15.20 -17.99 -31.43
C GLU A 385 -14.44 -18.63 -30.27
N PRO A 386 -15.14 -19.33 -29.34
CA PRO A 386 -14.48 -19.97 -28.23
C PRO A 386 -13.55 -21.06 -28.79
N ASP A 387 -12.25 -20.79 -28.82
CA ASP A 387 -11.25 -21.82 -29.05
C ASP A 387 -11.46 -22.90 -27.99
N GLU A 388 -11.90 -24.10 -28.39
CA GLU A 388 -12.05 -25.25 -27.47
C GLU A 388 -10.71 -25.66 -26.84
N ASP A 389 -9.59 -25.22 -27.44
CA ASP A 389 -8.23 -25.37 -26.93
C ASP A 389 -7.72 -24.14 -26.14
N SER A 390 -8.53 -23.07 -26.02
CA SER A 390 -8.23 -21.93 -25.15
C SER A 390 -8.73 -22.26 -23.74
N PRO A 391 -7.82 -22.46 -22.77
CA PRO A 391 -8.23 -22.84 -21.45
C PRO A 391 -9.04 -21.70 -20.82
N ARG A 392 -10.31 -22.00 -20.47
CA ARG A 392 -11.20 -21.16 -19.66
C ARG A 392 -10.39 -20.47 -18.57
N PHE A 393 -10.13 -19.18 -18.76
CA PHE A 393 -9.32 -18.33 -17.88
C PHE A 393 -8.19 -19.09 -17.17
N GLN A 394 -7.25 -19.64 -17.95
CA GLN A 394 -5.94 -19.92 -17.39
C GLN A 394 -5.29 -18.56 -17.14
N TYR A 395 -5.13 -18.22 -15.84
CA TYR A 395 -4.11 -17.26 -15.43
C TYR A 395 -2.86 -17.54 -16.26
N PRO A 396 -2.31 -16.57 -17.00
CA PRO A 396 -1.09 -16.83 -17.72
C PRO A 396 -0.11 -17.41 -16.71
N ASP A 397 0.47 -18.59 -16.99
CA ASP A 397 1.73 -19.00 -16.39
C ASP A 397 2.86 -18.11 -16.96
N GLU A 398 2.61 -16.81 -17.01
CA GLU A 398 3.65 -15.81 -16.90
C GLU A 398 4.19 -16.00 -15.50
N THR A 399 5.35 -16.66 -15.43
CA THR A 399 6.04 -16.93 -14.18
C THR A 399 5.94 -15.70 -13.31
N VAL A 400 5.52 -15.83 -12.04
CA VAL A 400 5.44 -14.74 -11.03
C VAL A 400 6.55 -13.67 -11.15
N TRP A 401 7.72 -14.07 -11.66
CA TRP A 401 8.84 -13.23 -12.04
C TRP A 401 8.63 -12.21 -13.18
N SER A 402 7.88 -12.50 -14.26
CA SER A 402 7.63 -11.54 -15.36
C SER A 402 6.67 -10.44 -14.92
N GLU A 403 5.57 -10.80 -14.28
CA GLU A 403 4.61 -9.85 -13.71
C GLU A 403 5.26 -8.93 -12.66
N LEU A 404 6.16 -9.49 -11.84
CA LEU A 404 6.94 -8.73 -10.85
C LEU A 404 8.06 -7.86 -11.47
N LEU A 405 8.51 -8.15 -12.70
CA LEU A 405 9.50 -7.33 -13.42
C LEU A 405 8.84 -6.20 -14.21
N ASP A 406 7.66 -6.46 -14.79
CA ASP A 406 6.96 -5.53 -15.68
C ASP A 406 6.10 -4.52 -14.90
N SER A 407 5.58 -4.88 -13.72
CA SER A 407 4.81 -3.96 -12.87
C SER A 407 5.65 -3.14 -11.88
N ALA A 408 6.96 -3.41 -11.76
CA ALA A 408 7.79 -2.77 -10.75
C ALA A 408 8.18 -1.33 -11.12
N PRO A 409 7.97 -0.33 -10.24
CA PRO A 409 8.48 1.02 -10.44
C PRO A 409 10.01 1.00 -10.49
N VAL A 410 10.57 1.10 -11.70
CA VAL A 410 12.01 0.98 -11.99
C VAL A 410 12.85 1.95 -11.14
N SER A 411 12.30 3.13 -10.85
CA SER A 411 12.92 4.15 -10.00
C SER A 411 13.17 3.67 -8.57
N GLU A 412 12.19 3.00 -7.96
CA GLU A 412 12.27 2.49 -6.58
C GLU A 412 13.23 1.30 -6.48
N VAL A 413 13.14 0.38 -7.44
CA VAL A 413 14.05 -0.78 -7.53
C VAL A 413 15.51 -0.32 -7.63
N ILE A 414 15.80 0.63 -8.51
CA ILE A 414 17.15 1.20 -8.65
C ILE A 414 17.60 1.85 -7.33
N ALA A 415 16.73 2.64 -6.68
CA ALA A 415 17.06 3.30 -5.43
C ALA A 415 17.39 2.29 -4.31
N VAL A 416 16.58 1.25 -4.14
CA VAL A 416 16.82 0.18 -3.16
C VAL A 416 18.14 -0.56 -3.46
N ILE A 417 18.43 -0.88 -4.71
CA ILE A 417 19.70 -1.52 -5.11
C ILE A 417 20.90 -0.63 -4.75
N LEU A 418 20.82 0.67 -5.06
CA LEU A 418 21.88 1.64 -4.72
C LEU A 418 22.07 1.77 -3.20
N ILE A 419 20.99 1.75 -2.43
CA ILE A 419 21.05 1.76 -0.96
C ILE A 419 21.71 0.50 -0.42
N CYS A 420 21.33 -0.68 -0.91
CA CYS A 420 21.95 -1.96 -0.54
C CYS A 420 23.45 -1.97 -0.89
N ALA A 421 23.82 -1.46 -2.07
CA ALA A 421 25.21 -1.31 -2.48
C ALA A 421 25.99 -0.34 -1.57
N LEU A 422 25.38 0.78 -1.18
CA LEU A 422 25.97 1.75 -0.25
C LEU A 422 26.20 1.13 1.14
N VAL A 423 25.22 0.37 1.66
CA VAL A 423 25.33 -0.35 2.94
C VAL A 423 26.46 -1.38 2.88
N MET A 424 26.55 -2.17 1.81
CA MET A 424 27.63 -3.14 1.63
C MET A 424 28.99 -2.46 1.48
N THR A 425 29.06 -1.34 0.77
CA THR A 425 30.29 -0.54 0.67
C THR A 425 30.73 -0.03 2.03
N ALA A 426 29.80 0.48 2.85
CA ALA A 426 30.08 0.92 4.21
C ALA A 426 30.60 -0.23 5.09
N PHE A 427 29.98 -1.41 5.00
CA PHE A 427 30.37 -2.61 5.74
C PHE A 427 31.74 -3.14 5.32
N ILE A 428 32.03 -3.24 4.02
CA ILE A 428 33.30 -3.79 3.51
C ILE A 428 34.46 -2.83 3.75
N ARG A 429 34.27 -1.54 3.47
CA ARG A 429 35.35 -0.54 3.66
C ARG A 429 35.61 -0.18 5.11
N LYS A 430 34.75 -0.60 6.05
CA LYS A 430 34.84 -0.28 7.48
C LYS A 430 35.12 1.22 7.68
N SER A 431 34.35 2.07 7.00
CA SER A 431 34.55 3.51 6.97
C SER A 431 33.36 4.23 7.62
N ALA A 432 33.67 5.12 8.57
CA ALA A 432 32.65 5.91 9.25
C ALA A 432 31.90 6.84 8.28
N ALA A 433 32.56 7.37 7.26
CA ALA A 433 31.94 8.30 6.30
C ALA A 433 30.84 7.62 5.48
N PHE A 434 31.14 6.48 4.85
CA PHE A 434 30.15 5.70 4.10
C PHE A 434 29.01 5.20 4.99
N ARG A 435 29.33 4.83 6.24
CA ARG A 435 28.32 4.40 7.20
C ARG A 435 27.34 5.52 7.52
N TRP A 436 27.81 6.75 7.75
CA TRP A 436 26.93 7.91 7.97
C TRP A 436 26.15 8.28 6.72
N ALA A 437 26.74 8.17 5.53
CA ALA A 437 26.01 8.35 4.27
C ALA A 437 24.86 7.34 4.15
N ALA A 438 25.12 6.05 4.40
CA ALA A 438 24.09 5.01 4.40
C ALA A 438 22.97 5.29 5.41
N LEU A 439 23.32 5.70 6.64
CA LEU A 439 22.32 6.08 7.66
C LEU A 439 21.45 7.25 7.21
N THR A 440 22.04 8.29 6.62
CA THR A 440 21.29 9.45 6.15
C THR A 440 20.32 9.04 5.04
N VAL A 441 20.82 8.36 4.01
CA VAL A 441 20.00 7.95 2.85
C VAL A 441 18.86 7.05 3.30
N THR A 442 19.14 6.02 4.11
CA THR A 442 18.11 5.09 4.59
C THR A 442 17.09 5.77 5.51
N LEU A 443 17.51 6.69 6.37
CA LEU A 443 16.59 7.41 7.25
C LEU A 443 15.58 8.27 6.46
N PHE A 444 16.02 8.96 5.42
CA PHE A 444 15.14 9.85 4.65
C PHE A 444 14.35 9.10 3.58
N TYR A 445 15.03 8.27 2.78
CA TYR A 445 14.39 7.55 1.68
C TYR A 445 13.47 6.45 2.20
N LEU A 446 14.00 5.40 2.84
CA LEU A 446 13.18 4.29 3.37
C LEU A 446 12.32 4.72 4.56
N GLY A 447 12.69 5.78 5.28
CA GLY A 447 11.89 6.30 6.37
C GLY A 447 10.70 7.12 5.90
N TRP A 448 10.93 8.30 5.30
CA TRP A 448 9.88 9.29 5.03
C TRP A 448 9.37 9.33 3.59
N MET A 449 10.17 8.91 2.61
CA MET A 449 9.76 9.01 1.20
C MET A 449 9.02 7.75 0.75
N ASP A 450 9.64 6.60 0.95
CA ASP A 450 9.21 5.31 0.44
C ASP A 450 8.41 4.53 1.49
N GLY A 451 8.92 4.46 2.72
CA GLY A 451 8.31 3.66 3.78
C GLY A 451 8.52 2.14 3.61
N GLY A 452 9.17 1.67 2.56
CA GLY A 452 9.50 0.26 2.35
C GLY A 452 10.65 -0.20 3.26
N PHE A 453 10.34 -0.77 4.42
CA PHE A 453 11.35 -1.39 5.28
C PHE A 453 10.85 -2.64 5.98
N VAL A 454 11.78 -3.56 6.29
CA VAL A 454 11.43 -4.75 7.06
C VAL A 454 10.97 -4.35 8.46
N SER A 455 9.78 -4.84 8.80
CA SER A 455 9.06 -4.62 10.06
C SER A 455 8.66 -5.96 10.67
N VAL A 456 8.05 -5.93 11.85
CA VAL A 456 7.45 -7.12 12.46
C VAL A 456 6.13 -7.48 11.78
N SER A 457 5.43 -6.52 11.15
CA SER A 457 4.23 -6.82 10.36
C SER A 457 4.54 -7.78 9.22
N HIS A 458 5.71 -7.66 8.57
CA HIS A 458 6.14 -8.62 7.55
C HIS A 458 6.30 -10.05 8.09
N ILE A 459 6.73 -10.20 9.35
CA ILE A 459 6.83 -11.53 9.98
C ILE A 459 5.44 -12.07 10.26
N THR A 460 4.56 -11.27 10.89
CA THR A 460 3.21 -11.72 11.24
C THR A 460 2.35 -11.95 10.01
N ASN A 461 2.42 -11.08 9.02
CA ASN A 461 1.67 -11.17 7.77
C ASN A 461 2.24 -12.25 6.87
N GLY A 462 3.56 -12.47 6.84
CA GLY A 462 4.14 -13.62 6.14
C GLY A 462 3.72 -14.97 6.73
N ILE A 463 3.46 -15.04 8.05
CA ILE A 463 2.88 -16.23 8.69
C ILE A 463 1.41 -16.42 8.29
N LYS A 464 0.65 -15.33 8.15
CA LYS A 464 -0.79 -15.35 7.83
C LYS A 464 -1.08 -15.57 6.35
N LEU A 465 -0.41 -14.81 5.48
CA LEU A 465 -0.66 -14.71 4.04
C LEU A 465 0.31 -15.56 3.20
N GLY A 466 1.40 -16.05 3.80
CA GLY A 466 2.41 -16.85 3.11
C GLY A 466 3.42 -16.04 2.27
N PRO A 467 4.23 -16.71 1.43
CA PRO A 467 5.29 -16.07 0.66
C PRO A 467 4.80 -15.12 -0.44
N SER A 468 3.55 -15.27 -0.90
CA SER A 468 2.95 -14.44 -1.96
C SER A 468 2.93 -12.96 -1.59
N LEU A 469 2.81 -12.61 -0.30
CA LEU A 469 2.91 -11.23 0.19
C LEU A 469 4.18 -10.51 -0.29
N PHE A 470 5.30 -11.22 -0.40
CA PHE A 470 6.58 -10.64 -0.80
C PHE A 470 6.84 -10.71 -2.30
N LEU A 471 6.05 -11.51 -3.02
CA LEU A 471 6.19 -11.70 -4.46
C LEU A 471 5.35 -10.72 -5.27
N ASN A 472 4.67 -9.78 -4.61
CA ASN A 472 3.89 -8.72 -5.24
C ASN A 472 4.56 -7.34 -5.15
N ASP A 473 5.67 -7.24 -4.40
CA ASP A 473 6.41 -5.98 -4.18
C ASP A 473 7.92 -6.26 -4.34
N LEU A 474 8.45 -5.99 -5.55
CA LEU A 474 9.85 -6.23 -5.88
C LEU A 474 10.83 -5.44 -5.00
N PRO A 475 10.66 -4.12 -4.75
CA PRO A 475 11.47 -3.37 -3.79
C PRO A 475 11.55 -4.04 -2.41
N LEU A 476 10.40 -4.42 -1.83
CA LEU A 476 10.34 -5.08 -0.53
C LEU A 476 11.05 -6.45 -0.55
N LEU A 477 10.84 -7.23 -1.62
CA LEU A 477 11.49 -8.53 -1.80
C LEU A 477 13.01 -8.39 -1.77
N ILE A 478 13.57 -7.40 -2.50
CA ILE A 478 15.00 -7.12 -2.52
C ILE A 478 15.51 -6.84 -1.11
N ILE A 479 14.81 -6.00 -0.34
CA ILE A 479 15.20 -5.64 1.03
C ILE A 479 15.16 -6.87 1.95
N ILE A 480 14.13 -7.72 1.85
CA ILE A 480 14.01 -8.94 2.66
C ILE A 480 15.10 -9.94 2.31
N VAL A 481 15.32 -10.22 1.03
CA VAL A 481 16.38 -11.12 0.56
C VAL A 481 17.74 -10.61 1.03
N PHE A 482 18.02 -9.32 0.85
CA PHE A 482 19.24 -8.69 1.35
C PHE A 482 19.39 -8.86 2.87
N THR A 483 18.31 -8.65 3.63
CA THR A 483 18.30 -8.76 5.09
C THR A 483 18.57 -10.18 5.56
N VAL A 484 17.92 -11.18 4.96
CA VAL A 484 18.09 -12.60 5.29
C VAL A 484 19.49 -13.08 4.93
N VAL A 485 19.95 -12.81 3.72
CA VAL A 485 21.28 -13.21 3.24
C VAL A 485 22.37 -12.59 4.13
N THR A 486 22.30 -11.29 4.41
CA THR A 486 23.30 -10.65 5.26
C THR A 486 23.25 -11.16 6.71
N ALA A 487 22.05 -11.38 7.27
CA ALA A 487 21.87 -11.95 8.61
C ALA A 487 22.48 -13.35 8.74
N LEU A 488 22.31 -14.20 7.73
CA LEU A 488 22.84 -15.56 7.69
C LEU A 488 24.36 -15.60 7.50
N LEU A 489 24.93 -14.68 6.71
CA LEU A 489 26.36 -14.72 6.39
C LEU A 489 27.19 -13.96 7.44
N TRP A 490 26.90 -12.69 7.70
CA TRP A 490 27.72 -11.81 8.57
C TRP A 490 27.04 -11.40 9.88
N GLY A 491 25.76 -11.71 10.05
CA GLY A 491 24.92 -11.22 11.15
C GLY A 491 24.14 -9.97 10.75
N ARG A 492 23.61 -9.23 11.73
CA ARG A 492 22.52 -8.25 11.51
C ARG A 492 22.96 -6.91 10.90
N ILE A 493 23.46 -6.93 9.66
CA ILE A 493 23.86 -5.72 8.92
C ILE A 493 22.65 -4.78 8.73
N PHE A 494 21.45 -5.32 8.50
CA PHE A 494 20.19 -4.55 8.43
C PHE A 494 20.05 -3.56 9.60
N CYS A 495 20.17 -4.07 10.83
CA CYS A 495 20.03 -3.27 12.05
C CYS A 495 21.10 -2.18 12.18
N SER A 496 22.28 -2.34 11.57
CA SER A 496 23.35 -1.33 11.60
C SER A 496 23.00 -0.11 10.75
N SER A 497 22.71 -0.35 9.47
CA SER A 497 22.83 0.69 8.44
C SER A 497 21.67 0.74 7.45
N LEU A 498 20.79 -0.27 7.39
CA LEU A 498 19.63 -0.29 6.50
C LEU A 498 18.34 0.14 7.21
N CYS A 499 18.21 -0.20 8.50
CA CYS A 499 17.03 0.11 9.30
C CYS A 499 16.91 1.62 9.59
N PRO A 500 15.85 2.30 9.12
CA PRO A 500 15.67 3.75 9.31
C PRO A 500 15.47 4.12 10.79
N PHE A 501 14.76 3.30 11.58
CA PHE A 501 14.60 3.54 13.02
C PHE A 501 15.90 3.31 13.82
N GLY A 502 16.77 2.42 13.34
CA GLY A 502 18.12 2.27 13.86
C GLY A 502 18.97 3.51 13.56
N ALA A 503 18.85 4.05 12.35
CA ALA A 503 19.50 5.29 11.93
C ALA A 503 19.05 6.47 12.79
N LEU A 504 17.73 6.64 12.99
CA LEU A 504 17.15 7.68 13.82
C LEU A 504 17.75 7.69 15.23
N GLN A 505 17.87 6.52 15.88
CA GLN A 505 18.49 6.42 17.20
C GLN A 505 19.99 6.74 17.21
N ASP A 506 20.72 6.41 16.14
CA ASP A 506 22.13 6.78 16.00
C ASP A 506 22.30 8.30 15.83
N PHE A 507 21.42 8.95 15.05
CA PHE A 507 21.38 10.41 14.93
C PHE A 507 21.07 11.08 16.26
N ILE A 508 20.06 10.59 17.00
CA ILE A 508 19.74 11.07 18.34
C ILE A 508 20.97 10.94 19.25
N THR A 509 21.61 9.78 19.28
CA THR A 509 22.81 9.54 20.09
C THR A 509 23.98 10.45 19.69
N ARG A 510 24.08 10.86 18.42
CA ARG A 510 25.14 11.73 17.90
C ARG A 510 24.92 13.20 18.22
N ILE A 511 23.66 13.64 18.30
CA ILE A 511 23.24 15.01 18.62
C ILE A 511 23.26 15.22 20.13
N VAL A 512 22.82 14.24 20.92
CA VAL A 512 22.76 14.33 22.38
C VAL A 512 24.19 14.34 22.98
N PRO A 513 24.50 15.30 23.88
CA PRO A 513 25.78 15.33 24.58
C PRO A 513 26.04 14.05 25.39
N LYS A 514 27.27 13.52 25.30
CA LYS A 514 27.69 12.29 26.01
C LYS A 514 27.47 12.32 27.53
N ARG A 515 27.39 13.50 28.15
CA ARG A 515 27.11 13.66 29.59
C ARG A 515 25.72 13.18 30.02
N PHE A 516 24.75 13.19 29.09
CA PHE A 516 23.39 12.72 29.36
C PHE A 516 23.22 11.23 29.05
N GLN A 517 24.21 10.60 28.44
CA GLN A 517 24.18 9.19 28.06
C GLN A 517 24.73 8.34 29.20
N TYR A 518 23.97 7.32 29.59
CA TYR A 518 24.30 6.40 30.68
C TYR A 518 24.59 5.00 30.14
N GLN A 519 25.65 4.38 30.66
CA GLN A 519 25.91 2.96 30.43
C GLN A 519 25.15 2.13 31.47
N VAL A 520 24.19 1.33 31.00
CA VAL A 520 23.38 0.47 31.87
C VAL A 520 24.26 -0.62 32.52
N PRO A 521 24.17 -0.85 33.84
CA PRO A 521 24.87 -1.93 34.52
C PRO A 521 24.57 -3.29 33.89
N GLN A 522 25.59 -4.15 33.75
CA GLN A 522 25.48 -5.41 33.01
C GLN A 522 24.42 -6.36 33.56
N ALA A 523 24.26 -6.44 34.89
CA ALA A 523 23.23 -7.29 35.49
C ALA A 523 21.79 -6.91 35.06
N ILE A 524 21.51 -5.62 34.89
CA ILE A 524 20.21 -5.14 34.42
C ILE A 524 20.07 -5.40 32.91
N HIS A 525 21.15 -5.15 32.17
CA HIS A 525 21.18 -5.41 30.73
C HIS A 525 20.85 -6.88 30.42
N ASP A 526 21.47 -7.82 31.12
CA ASP A 526 21.32 -9.26 30.90
C ASP A 526 19.89 -9.77 31.09
N VAL A 527 19.12 -9.14 31.97
CA VAL A 527 17.71 -9.47 32.18
C VAL A 527 16.84 -8.72 31.15
N ALA A 528 17.11 -7.44 30.94
CA ALA A 528 16.27 -6.58 30.10
C ALA A 528 16.31 -6.98 28.62
N ILE A 529 17.38 -7.59 28.11
CA ILE A 529 17.43 -8.07 26.71
C ILE A 529 16.38 -9.12 26.39
N TYR A 530 15.90 -9.88 27.39
CA TYR A 530 14.89 -10.92 27.16
C TYR A 530 13.51 -10.33 26.89
N LEU A 531 13.27 -9.05 27.20
CA LEU A 531 11.99 -8.39 26.95
C LEU A 531 11.60 -8.40 25.46
N LYS A 532 12.51 -8.03 24.55
CA LYS A 532 12.23 -8.11 23.10
C LYS A 532 11.98 -9.52 22.59
N TYR A 533 12.57 -10.54 23.21
CA TYR A 533 12.31 -11.94 22.86
C TYR A 533 10.95 -12.40 23.37
N ALA A 534 10.53 -11.94 24.57
CA ALA A 534 9.18 -12.16 25.08
C ALA A 534 8.14 -11.46 24.19
N ILE A 535 8.41 -10.21 23.75
CA ILE A 535 7.54 -9.49 22.80
C ILE A 535 7.43 -10.25 21.47
N LEU A 536 8.56 -10.71 20.90
CA LEU A 536 8.54 -11.50 19.67
C LEU A 536 7.73 -12.79 19.84
N ALA A 537 7.97 -13.55 20.92
CA ALA A 537 7.23 -14.78 21.20
C ALA A 537 5.73 -14.50 21.36
N PHE A 538 5.37 -13.44 22.06
CA PHE A 538 3.98 -13.00 22.18
C PHE A 538 3.37 -12.70 20.81
N LEU A 539 4.04 -11.90 19.97
CA LEU A 539 3.52 -11.54 18.64
C LEU A 539 3.38 -12.75 17.71
N VAL A 540 4.33 -13.69 17.74
CA VAL A 540 4.24 -14.93 16.95
C VAL A 540 3.10 -15.81 17.44
N VAL A 541 2.95 -16.00 18.75
CA VAL A 541 1.85 -16.80 19.32
C VAL A 541 0.51 -16.15 19.01
N MET A 542 0.39 -14.82 19.12
CA MET A 542 -0.84 -14.12 18.76
C MET A 542 -1.12 -14.20 17.26
N ALA A 543 -0.10 -14.09 16.40
CA ALA A 543 -0.29 -14.20 14.95
C ALA A 543 -0.76 -15.61 14.53
N ILE A 544 -0.34 -16.67 15.24
CA ILE A 544 -0.77 -18.05 14.98
C ILE A 544 -2.14 -18.34 15.61
N ALA A 545 -2.39 -17.85 16.83
CA ALA A 545 -3.60 -18.17 17.59
C ALA A 545 -4.80 -17.27 17.21
N TYR A 546 -4.55 -16.05 16.74
CA TYR A 546 -5.57 -15.06 16.43
C TYR A 546 -5.22 -14.37 15.10
N ALA A 547 -5.80 -14.87 14.02
CA ALA A 547 -5.57 -14.35 12.66
C ALA A 547 -6.06 -12.90 12.51
N ASP A 548 -7.08 -12.48 13.26
CA ASP A 548 -7.76 -11.18 13.07
C ASP A 548 -7.18 -10.04 13.94
N LEU A 549 -6.33 -10.36 14.93
CA LEU A 549 -5.77 -9.35 15.84
C LEU A 549 -4.38 -8.85 15.38
N SER A 550 -4.30 -7.59 14.96
CA SER A 550 -3.07 -6.90 14.55
C SER A 550 -2.45 -6.08 15.68
N LEU A 551 -1.70 -6.74 16.57
CA LEU A 551 -1.09 -6.09 17.75
C LEU A 551 0.30 -5.47 17.52
N PHE A 552 0.92 -5.69 16.35
CA PHE A 552 2.31 -5.28 16.10
C PHE A 552 2.52 -3.76 16.20
N GLN A 553 1.51 -2.95 15.85
CA GLN A 553 1.56 -1.49 15.87
C GLN A 553 1.92 -0.89 17.25
N TYR A 554 1.56 -1.57 18.34
CA TYR A 554 1.87 -1.11 19.70
C TYR A 554 3.31 -1.39 20.13
N PHE A 555 3.94 -2.39 19.49
CA PHE A 555 5.32 -2.76 19.79
C PHE A 555 6.31 -2.16 18.80
N GLU A 556 5.81 -1.59 17.71
CA GLU A 556 6.59 -1.05 16.62
C GLU A 556 6.33 0.47 16.41
N PRO A 557 7.18 1.37 16.93
CA PRO A 557 6.97 2.83 16.82
C PRO A 557 7.29 3.40 15.42
N PHE A 558 7.61 2.55 14.45
CA PHE A 558 8.14 2.96 13.15
C PHE A 558 7.07 3.69 12.36
N GLY A 559 5.90 3.06 12.19
CA GLY A 559 4.81 3.68 11.45
C GLY A 559 4.25 4.93 12.13
N THR A 560 4.40 5.04 13.45
CA THR A 560 4.04 6.28 14.16
C THR A 560 4.95 7.44 13.78
N VAL A 561 6.26 7.19 13.71
CA VAL A 561 7.27 8.22 13.48
C VAL A 561 7.37 8.60 12.00
N PHE A 562 7.34 7.60 11.11
CA PHE A 562 7.59 7.79 9.68
C PHE A 562 6.31 8.14 8.90
N TYR A 563 5.17 7.53 9.22
CA TYR A 563 3.87 7.84 8.57
C TYR A 563 3.01 8.83 9.36
N ILE A 564 3.54 9.40 10.45
CA ILE A 564 2.86 10.41 11.27
C ILE A 564 1.45 9.94 11.70
N SER A 565 1.40 8.94 12.57
CA SER A 565 0.12 8.40 13.06
C SER A 565 -0.70 9.49 13.80
N ARG A 566 -2.04 9.46 13.72
CA ARG A 566 -2.89 10.39 14.50
C ARG A 566 -3.21 9.90 15.92
N SER A 567 -2.75 8.71 16.29
CA SER A 567 -2.98 8.15 17.63
C SER A 567 -2.02 8.73 18.67
N MET A 568 -2.58 9.46 19.64
CA MET A 568 -1.80 10.00 20.78
C MET A 568 -1.16 8.88 21.62
N VAL A 569 -1.81 7.71 21.69
CA VAL A 569 -1.28 6.54 22.42
C VAL A 569 -0.01 6.04 21.74
N LEU A 570 -0.05 5.86 20.41
CA LEU A 570 1.12 5.42 19.64
C LEU A 570 2.25 6.46 19.71
N TRP A 571 1.94 7.76 19.64
CA TRP A 571 2.92 8.82 19.90
C TRP A 571 3.49 8.77 21.31
N GLY A 572 2.68 8.43 22.32
CA GLY A 572 3.16 8.21 23.68
C GLY A 572 4.16 7.06 23.77
N ILE A 573 3.87 5.93 23.11
CA ILE A 573 4.77 4.77 23.04
C ILE A 573 6.07 5.13 22.30
N ALA A 574 5.95 5.76 21.12
CA ALA A 574 7.09 6.21 20.33
C ALA A 574 7.95 7.20 21.12
N ALA A 575 7.32 8.16 21.82
CA ALA A 575 8.02 9.11 22.69
C ALA A 575 8.78 8.40 23.80
N VAL A 576 8.22 7.39 24.46
CA VAL A 576 8.95 6.60 25.47
C VAL A 576 10.21 5.98 24.89
N PHE A 577 10.14 5.38 23.69
CA PHE A 577 11.30 4.78 23.05
C PHE A 577 12.34 5.80 22.58
N LEU A 578 11.90 6.91 21.98
CA LEU A 578 12.79 7.99 21.53
C LEU A 578 13.44 8.74 22.70
N LEU A 579 12.69 9.03 23.76
CA LEU A 579 13.23 9.60 25.00
C LEU A 579 14.23 8.63 25.66
N GLY A 580 13.93 7.33 25.65
CA GLY A 580 14.88 6.31 26.08
C GLY A 580 16.19 6.36 25.29
N ALA A 581 16.12 6.58 23.98
CA ALA A 581 17.29 6.71 23.11
C ALA A 581 18.16 7.95 23.40
N LEU A 582 17.62 8.99 24.06
CA LEU A 582 18.41 10.14 24.52
C LEU A 582 19.42 9.72 25.61
N PHE A 583 19.01 8.83 26.51
CA PHE A 583 19.80 8.43 27.67
C PHE A 583 20.59 7.15 27.44
N ILE A 584 20.04 6.21 26.68
CA ILE A 584 20.64 4.89 26.42
C ILE A 584 20.76 4.71 24.90
N PRO A 585 21.98 4.63 24.35
CA PRO A 585 22.18 4.42 22.92
C PRO A 585 21.41 3.19 22.42
N ARG A 586 20.66 3.37 21.32
CA ARG A 586 19.85 2.31 20.70
C ARG A 586 18.88 1.60 21.66
N PHE A 587 18.28 2.34 22.60
CA PHE A 587 17.38 1.82 23.64
C PHE A 587 16.33 0.83 23.09
N TYR A 588 15.60 1.22 22.05
CA TYR A 588 14.55 0.38 21.48
C TYR A 588 15.11 -0.89 20.82
N CYS A 589 16.15 -0.75 19.99
CA CYS A 589 16.80 -1.89 19.33
C CYS A 589 17.39 -2.90 20.34
N ARG A 590 17.79 -2.41 21.52
CA ARG A 590 18.40 -3.21 22.57
C ARG A 590 17.37 -4.00 23.38
N TYR A 591 16.23 -3.41 23.72
CA TYR A 591 15.31 -3.96 24.72
C TYR A 591 13.89 -4.28 24.24
N ALA A 592 13.41 -3.66 23.16
CA ALA A 592 12.01 -3.77 22.75
C ALA A 592 11.79 -4.24 21.30
N CYS A 593 12.77 -4.07 20.41
CA CYS A 593 12.63 -4.37 18.98
C CYS A 593 12.45 -5.87 18.70
N PRO A 594 11.25 -6.33 18.27
CA PRO A 594 10.97 -7.76 18.05
C PRO A 594 11.66 -8.26 16.77
N LEU A 595 11.69 -7.43 15.72
CA LEU A 595 12.44 -7.72 14.49
C LEU A 595 13.93 -7.93 14.78
N GLY A 596 14.50 -7.09 15.65
CA GLY A 596 15.88 -7.22 16.09
C GLY A 596 16.13 -8.53 16.85
N ALA A 597 15.15 -9.00 17.63
CA ALA A 597 15.20 -10.30 18.29
C ALA A 597 15.16 -11.45 17.27
N ALA A 598 14.26 -11.40 16.28
CA ALA A 598 14.12 -12.40 15.23
C ALA A 598 15.41 -12.54 14.41
N LEU A 599 15.93 -11.43 13.90
CA LEU A 599 17.22 -11.41 13.18
C LEU A 599 18.39 -11.81 14.09
N GLY A 600 18.27 -11.63 15.40
CA GLY A 600 19.27 -12.07 16.39
C GLY A 600 19.36 -13.59 16.46
N VAL A 601 18.21 -14.26 16.45
CA VAL A 601 18.13 -15.73 16.39
C VAL A 601 18.68 -16.23 15.05
N VAL A 602 18.25 -15.65 13.93
CA VAL A 602 18.75 -16.01 12.58
C VAL A 602 20.27 -15.84 12.51
N SER A 603 20.83 -14.78 13.08
CA SER A 603 22.27 -14.54 13.03
C SER A 603 23.12 -15.57 13.79
N LEU A 604 22.54 -16.43 14.64
CA LEU A 604 23.31 -17.45 15.36
C LEU A 604 24.05 -18.42 14.45
N VAL A 605 23.50 -18.71 13.26
CA VAL A 605 24.12 -19.61 12.28
C VAL A 605 25.25 -18.95 11.47
N SER A 606 25.49 -17.65 11.66
CA SER A 606 26.49 -16.91 10.88
C SER A 606 27.92 -17.44 11.07
N PRO A 607 28.61 -17.79 9.97
CA PRO A 607 30.00 -18.28 10.02
C PRO A 607 31.01 -17.13 10.22
N TRP A 608 30.75 -15.93 9.69
CA TRP A 608 31.69 -14.81 9.74
C TRP A 608 31.49 -13.89 10.95
N ARG A 609 31.95 -14.37 12.11
CA ARG A 609 31.91 -13.62 13.38
C ARG A 609 33.12 -12.70 13.58
N ILE A 610 32.95 -11.68 14.42
CA ILE A 610 34.02 -10.74 14.81
C ILE A 610 35.07 -11.49 15.64
N LYS A 611 36.32 -11.49 15.17
CA LYS A 611 37.45 -12.15 15.84
C LYS A 611 38.02 -11.29 16.98
N ARG A 612 38.50 -11.92 18.05
CA ARG A 612 39.05 -11.29 19.27
C ARG A 612 40.39 -11.94 19.64
N VAL A 613 41.23 -11.19 20.36
CA VAL A 613 42.58 -11.63 20.80
C VAL A 613 42.64 -11.83 22.32
N PRO A 614 43.60 -12.60 22.84
CA PRO A 614 43.73 -12.81 24.30
C PRO A 614 43.87 -11.51 25.10
N GLN A 615 44.51 -10.49 24.53
CA GLN A 615 44.70 -9.18 25.19
C GLN A 615 43.38 -8.40 25.38
N CYS A 616 42.26 -8.85 24.79
CA CYS A 616 40.92 -8.30 25.02
C CYS A 616 40.41 -8.52 26.46
N ASP A 617 41.07 -9.37 27.26
CA ASP A 617 40.73 -9.55 28.68
C ASP A 617 40.99 -8.30 29.52
N VAL A 618 41.98 -7.50 29.11
CA VAL A 618 42.36 -6.25 29.79
C VAL A 618 41.82 -5.02 29.04
N CYS A 619 41.81 -5.07 27.71
CA CYS A 619 41.38 -3.95 26.88
C CYS A 619 39.84 -3.82 26.80
N LYS A 620 39.29 -2.74 27.36
CA LYS A 620 37.84 -2.45 27.37
C LYS A 620 37.38 -1.42 26.33
N VAL A 621 38.23 -1.03 25.37
CA VAL A 621 37.89 0.02 24.39
C VAL A 621 36.66 -0.34 23.54
N CYS A 622 36.59 -1.58 23.04
CA CYS A 622 35.44 -2.04 22.25
C CYS A 622 34.18 -2.22 23.10
N GLU A 623 34.32 -2.69 24.34
CA GLU A 623 33.23 -2.84 25.31
C GLU A 623 32.56 -1.48 25.60
N GLN A 624 33.36 -0.45 25.89
CA GLN A 624 32.85 0.90 26.12
C GLN A 624 32.28 1.58 24.87
N ALA A 625 32.71 1.18 23.68
CA ALA A 625 32.27 1.75 22.42
C ALA A 625 31.02 1.07 21.84
N CYS A 626 30.62 -0.09 22.37
CA CYS A 626 29.52 -0.88 21.82
C CYS A 626 28.18 -0.21 22.13
N PRO A 627 27.40 0.25 21.13
CA PRO A 627 26.14 0.95 21.40
C PRO A 627 25.08 0.01 21.99
N THR A 628 25.11 -1.28 21.65
CA THR A 628 24.14 -2.27 22.16
C THR A 628 24.58 -2.99 23.43
N GLY A 629 25.83 -2.79 23.88
CA GLY A 629 26.37 -3.48 25.06
C GLY A 629 26.68 -4.97 24.84
N ALA A 630 26.76 -5.44 23.59
CA ALA A 630 26.97 -6.84 23.24
C ALA A 630 28.37 -7.40 23.55
N ILE A 631 29.35 -6.55 23.91
CA ILE A 631 30.75 -6.95 24.12
C ILE A 631 31.05 -7.00 25.61
N ARG A 632 31.67 -8.09 26.09
CA ARG A 632 32.11 -8.30 27.47
C ARG A 632 33.54 -8.81 27.48
N GLY A 633 34.51 -7.93 27.72
CA GLY A 633 35.94 -8.27 27.61
C GLY A 633 36.24 -9.00 26.28
N PRO A 634 36.64 -10.28 26.29
CA PRO A 634 36.91 -11.05 25.07
C PRO A 634 35.64 -11.58 24.37
N LYS A 635 34.50 -11.73 25.06
CA LYS A 635 33.29 -12.38 24.53
C LYS A 635 32.36 -11.37 23.86
N ILE A 636 31.77 -11.78 22.74
CA ILE A 636 30.73 -11.01 22.04
C ILE A 636 29.46 -11.85 22.06
N ASP A 637 28.39 -11.30 22.62
CA ASP A 637 27.06 -11.86 22.46
C ASP A 637 26.56 -11.57 21.04
N PHE A 638 26.64 -12.57 20.18
CA PHE A 638 26.31 -12.41 18.76
C PHE A 638 24.82 -12.10 18.56
N LYS A 639 23.94 -12.61 19.45
CA LYS A 639 22.49 -12.34 19.42
C LYS A 639 22.18 -10.87 19.72
N GLU A 640 23.08 -10.16 20.37
CA GLU A 640 22.98 -8.73 20.74
C GLU A 640 23.88 -7.81 19.89
N CYS A 641 24.80 -8.38 19.09
CA CYS A 641 25.61 -7.64 18.15
C CYS A 641 24.81 -7.23 16.90
N VAL A 642 24.69 -5.92 16.65
CA VAL A 642 24.01 -5.37 15.45
C VAL A 642 24.96 -5.14 14.27
N ARG A 643 26.17 -5.71 14.31
CA ARG A 643 27.21 -5.56 13.27
C ARG A 643 27.42 -4.11 12.79
N CYS A 644 27.45 -3.17 13.73
CA CYS A 644 27.60 -1.73 13.45
C CYS A 644 29.02 -1.28 13.09
N ASP A 645 29.98 -2.20 13.10
CA ASP A 645 31.41 -2.03 12.80
C ASP A 645 32.18 -0.97 13.61
N ILE A 646 31.56 -0.28 14.57
CA ILE A 646 32.24 0.74 15.41
C ILE A 646 33.49 0.17 16.10
N CYS A 647 33.42 -1.08 16.58
CA CYS A 647 34.57 -1.73 17.19
C CYS A 647 35.68 -2.05 16.18
N GLU A 648 35.32 -2.48 14.96
CA GLU A 648 36.29 -2.79 13.91
C GLU A 648 36.95 -1.51 13.35
N ILE A 649 36.16 -0.45 13.13
CA ILE A 649 36.66 0.87 12.73
C ILE A 649 37.68 1.38 13.75
N LYS A 650 37.38 1.30 15.05
CA LYS A 650 38.31 1.73 16.10
C LYS A 650 39.59 0.91 16.16
N LEU A 651 39.52 -0.39 15.82
CA LEU A 651 40.69 -1.26 15.75
C LEU A 651 41.57 -0.90 14.54
N ILE A 652 40.96 -0.67 13.38
CA ILE A 652 41.67 -0.27 12.14
C ILE A 652 42.34 1.09 12.32
N GLU A 653 41.61 2.07 12.85
CA GLU A 653 42.12 3.43 13.06
C GLU A 653 43.02 3.56 14.31
N GLN A 654 43.18 2.50 15.10
CA GLN A 654 43.89 2.49 16.38
C GLN A 654 43.46 3.64 17.33
N LYS A 655 42.19 4.03 17.29
CA LYS A 655 41.67 5.18 18.07
C LYS A 655 41.36 4.79 19.52
N GLY A 656 41.84 5.61 20.46
CA GLY A 656 41.72 5.41 21.90
C GLY A 656 43.00 4.84 22.52
N SER A 657 42.92 4.19 23.69
CA SER A 657 44.06 3.49 24.30
C SER A 657 44.34 2.11 23.68
N CYS A 658 43.81 1.83 22.48
CA CYS A 658 43.98 0.57 21.79
C CYS A 658 45.31 0.54 21.04
N ARG A 659 46.17 -0.44 21.29
CA ARG A 659 47.53 -0.54 20.72
C ARG A 659 47.71 -1.67 19.69
N HIS A 660 46.63 -2.27 19.20
CA HIS A 660 46.70 -3.47 18.34
C HIS A 660 46.13 -3.18 16.95
N SER A 661 46.78 -3.70 15.90
CA SER A 661 46.30 -3.66 14.51
C SER A 661 45.45 -4.89 14.15
N MET A 662 44.63 -4.78 13.10
CA MET A 662 43.80 -5.90 12.63
C MET A 662 44.64 -7.09 12.13
N GLU A 663 45.83 -6.81 11.57
CA GLU A 663 46.82 -7.82 11.17
C GLU A 663 47.27 -8.66 12.37
N HIS A 664 47.55 -8.03 13.51
CA HIS A 664 47.92 -8.73 14.74
C HIS A 664 46.78 -9.62 15.24
N ILE A 665 45.53 -9.19 15.07
CA ILE A 665 44.34 -10.00 15.40
C ILE A 665 44.29 -11.24 14.50
N ILE A 666 44.42 -11.08 13.19
CA ILE A 666 44.37 -12.19 12.21
C ILE A 666 45.54 -13.16 12.45
N ALA A 667 46.77 -12.66 12.66
CA ALA A 667 47.96 -13.48 12.89
C ALA A 667 47.89 -14.29 14.20
N SER A 668 47.37 -13.70 15.29
CA SER A 668 47.20 -14.41 16.57
C SER A 668 46.21 -15.57 16.50
N THR A 669 45.26 -15.54 15.54
CA THR A 669 44.36 -16.67 15.28
C THR A 669 45.07 -17.84 14.59
N ASN A 670 46.02 -17.57 13.69
CA ASN A 670 46.74 -18.62 12.95
C ASN A 670 47.76 -19.35 13.84
N THR A 671 48.33 -18.68 14.84
CA THR A 671 49.23 -19.30 15.83
C THR A 671 48.48 -20.03 16.95
N ALA A 672 47.24 -19.63 17.27
CA ALA A 672 46.38 -20.37 18.18
C ALA A 672 45.87 -21.70 17.56
N SER A 673 45.62 -21.73 16.24
CA SER A 673 45.24 -22.96 15.54
C SER A 673 46.40 -23.93 15.31
N SER A 674 47.66 -23.49 15.36
CA SER A 674 48.83 -24.38 15.25
C SER A 674 49.24 -25.04 16.57
N ASN A 675 48.78 -24.52 17.71
CA ASN A 675 49.07 -25.08 19.05
C ASN A 675 47.92 -25.95 19.61
N THR A 676 46.91 -26.24 18.80
CA THR A 676 45.76 -27.12 19.15
C THR A 676 45.56 -28.25 18.15
N ALA A 677 46.63 -28.62 17.40
CA ALA A 677 46.69 -29.81 16.55
C ALA A 677 47.56 -30.89 17.21
#